data_AF-A0ABD1RS00-F1
#
_entry.id   AF-A0ABD1RS00-F1
#
_cell.length_a   1.000
_cell.length_b   1.000
_cell.length_c   1.000
_cell.angle_alpha   90.00
_cell.angle_beta   90.00
_cell.angle_gamma   90.00
#
_symmetry.space_group_name_H-M   'P 1'
#
loop_
_entity.id
_entity.type
_entity.pdbx_description
1 polymer ?
#
loop_
_entity_poly.entity_id
_entity_poly.type
_entity_poly.pdbx_seq_one_letter_code
_entity_poly.pdbx_strand_id
1 'polypeptide(L)'
;MELLVAQAALTVALLGSLLLSAVKSAEDFNDASNLSRKSPVAGLCTQLIEPSGFPCSEHKTQTKDGFILGLQRVSSSSGNFRRQRGSPVLLIHGLFMAGDAWFLDTPNQSLGFILADRGFDVWVGNVRGTRWCHGHVTLSEKDREFWDWSWQEYALYDLREMIRYVYTVTNSRVFVIGHSQGTIMSLAAFTQPDIVEMVGAAALLCPITYLNHITARLPLRLVKMHLDQVILALGIHELNFKSDWGTRIMDMMCDRHVDCDDFLNSITGKNCCFNNSRIDFYLEYEPHPSSAKNLNHLFQMIREGTFAMYDYGRWKNMKLYGQLKPPKFDLSQISSSLPLWMGYGGNDALADITDLEHTLKELQSKPDLLYLENYGHLDFLLSTRSKEDAGDAWFLNTPNQSLGFILANRGFDVWVGNVRGTRRSQSHVSLLEKDKEFWDWSWQELSLYDLGEMIRYVYSVTNSRLFIIGHSQGTIISLAAFTQPDIVEMVGAAALLCPITYLKHITARLPLRLVKMHLDQVMLEMGIHQLNFKSDWGTRIMDMMCNGHVECDDLLTSFTVNKCSARSSGICATSFLLSSGTNISNFADSDPRRYFRDVLTMECGKNVKHYGQLKPPKFDLSRIPSTLLLWMGYGGNNAFADITDLQHTLKELQAKPDLHYLENYGHIDFLLSTRSREDVYDRMLAFFNSLGTFISY
;
A
#
# COMPACT_ATOMS: atom_id res chain seq x y z
N MET A 1 23.57 -24.82 39.21
CA MET A 1 23.39 -26.28 39.03
C MET A 1 21.96 -26.69 39.39
N GLU A 2 21.43 -26.28 40.55
CA GLU A 2 20.02 -26.54 40.92
C GLU A 2 18.98 -25.92 39.96
N LEU A 3 19.25 -24.74 39.39
CA LEU A 3 18.35 -24.11 38.39
C LEU A 3 18.28 -24.90 37.06
N LEU A 4 19.39 -25.52 36.66
CA LEU A 4 19.49 -26.37 35.46
C LEU A 4 18.81 -27.73 35.68
N VAL A 5 18.90 -28.28 36.90
CA VAL A 5 18.19 -29.50 37.29
C VAL A 5 16.68 -29.26 37.38
N ALA A 6 16.26 -28.09 37.87
CA ALA A 6 14.84 -27.69 37.90
C ALA A 6 14.26 -27.48 36.49
N GLN A 7 15.01 -26.87 35.57
CA GLN A 7 14.59 -26.72 34.17
C GLN A 7 14.55 -28.08 33.45
N ALA A 8 15.52 -28.96 33.66
CA ALA A 8 15.50 -30.30 33.09
C ALA A 8 14.32 -31.14 33.62
N ALA A 9 14.02 -31.05 34.93
CA ALA A 9 12.89 -31.74 35.54
C ALA A 9 11.53 -31.23 35.01
N LEU A 10 11.39 -29.93 34.80
CA LEU A 10 10.18 -29.34 34.21
C LEU A 10 9.99 -29.77 32.75
N THR A 11 11.08 -29.87 31.99
CA THR A 11 11.07 -30.28 30.58
C THR A 11 10.74 -31.77 30.44
N VAL A 12 11.26 -32.62 31.33
CA VAL A 12 10.94 -34.06 31.39
C VAL A 12 9.49 -34.29 31.85
N ALA A 13 8.97 -33.48 32.77
CA ALA A 13 7.57 -33.54 33.20
C ALA A 13 6.60 -33.12 32.08
N LEU A 14 6.94 -32.08 31.31
CA LEU A 14 6.19 -31.64 30.14
C LEU A 14 6.23 -32.68 28.99
N LEU A 15 7.39 -33.28 28.74
CA LEU A 15 7.52 -34.38 27.77
C LEU A 15 6.77 -35.65 28.22
N GLY A 16 6.76 -35.94 29.52
CA GLY A 16 6.03 -37.07 30.11
C GLY A 16 4.51 -36.90 30.01
N SER A 17 3.98 -35.68 30.21
CA SER A 17 2.56 -35.40 30.05
C SER A 17 2.12 -35.41 28.57
N LEU A 18 2.99 -34.99 27.66
CA LEU A 18 2.82 -35.12 26.20
C LEU A 18 2.83 -36.57 25.72
N LEU A 19 3.63 -37.45 26.33
CA LEU A 19 3.66 -38.88 26.01
C LEU A 19 2.42 -39.61 26.54
N LEU A 20 1.94 -39.27 27.73
CA LEU A 20 0.72 -39.85 28.33
C LEU A 20 -0.55 -39.44 27.57
N SER A 21 -0.61 -38.23 27.01
CA SER A 21 -1.73 -37.79 26.16
C SER A 21 -1.68 -38.43 24.76
N ALA A 22 -0.49 -38.67 24.21
CA ALA A 22 -0.32 -39.36 22.94
C ALA A 22 -0.75 -40.84 23.00
N VAL A 23 -0.46 -41.54 24.10
CA VAL A 23 -0.90 -42.93 24.30
C VAL A 23 -2.41 -43.02 24.46
N LYS A 24 -3.04 -42.06 25.16
CA LYS A 24 -4.49 -42.00 25.32
C LYS A 24 -5.22 -41.73 24.00
N SER A 25 -4.61 -40.90 23.13
CA SER A 25 -5.13 -40.62 21.79
C SER A 25 -5.00 -41.80 20.80
N ALA A 26 -4.13 -42.78 21.08
CA ALA A 26 -4.01 -44.00 20.28
C ALA A 26 -5.08 -45.04 20.63
N GLU A 27 -5.59 -45.03 21.88
CA GLU A 27 -6.71 -45.88 22.30
C GLU A 27 -8.06 -45.37 21.76
N ASP A 28 -8.24 -44.05 21.67
CA ASP A 28 -9.45 -43.42 21.09
C ASP A 28 -9.56 -43.57 19.55
N PHE A 29 -8.48 -44.01 18.88
CA PHE A 29 -8.43 -44.19 17.42
C PHE A 29 -9.24 -45.41 16.92
N ASN A 30 -9.62 -46.34 17.80
CA ASN A 30 -10.35 -47.55 17.42
C ASN A 30 -11.88 -47.42 17.45
N ASP A 31 -12.44 -46.36 18.05
CA ASP A 31 -13.90 -46.28 18.32
C ASP A 31 -14.66 -45.29 17.41
N ALA A 32 -13.99 -44.56 16.52
CA ALA A 32 -14.60 -43.55 15.64
C ALA A 32 -14.84 -44.02 14.18
N SER A 33 -15.11 -45.31 13.96
CA SER A 33 -15.26 -45.89 12.61
C SER A 33 -16.65 -45.75 11.97
N ASN A 34 -17.52 -44.87 12.48
CA ASN A 34 -18.82 -44.64 11.85
C ASN A 34 -19.27 -43.18 12.03
N LEU A 35 -19.03 -42.31 11.04
CA LEU A 35 -19.95 -41.23 10.65
C LEU A 35 -19.44 -40.46 9.41
N SER A 36 -20.38 -40.21 8.48
CA SER A 36 -20.38 -39.18 7.44
C SER A 36 -19.67 -39.47 6.10
N ARG A 37 -20.48 -39.87 5.10
CA ARG A 37 -20.21 -39.64 3.67
C ARG A 37 -20.13 -38.12 3.42
N LYS A 38 -18.92 -37.58 3.22
CA LYS A 38 -18.71 -36.18 2.81
C LYS A 38 -19.24 -35.93 1.39
N SER A 39 -20.06 -34.89 1.25
CA SER A 39 -20.44 -34.24 -0.02
C SER A 39 -19.18 -33.82 -0.81
N PRO A 40 -19.22 -33.65 -2.15
CA PRO A 40 -18.06 -33.12 -2.89
C PRO A 40 -17.66 -31.77 -2.27
N VAL A 41 -16.42 -31.65 -1.82
CA VAL A 41 -15.91 -30.41 -1.24
C VAL A 41 -15.95 -29.35 -2.34
N ALA A 42 -16.77 -28.30 -2.15
CA ALA A 42 -16.88 -27.20 -3.10
C ALA A 42 -15.50 -26.53 -3.31
N GLY A 43 -15.21 -26.03 -4.51
CA GLY A 43 -13.95 -25.34 -4.81
C GLY A 43 -13.90 -23.90 -4.26
N LEU A 44 -12.77 -23.21 -4.42
CA LEU A 44 -12.59 -21.82 -3.97
C LEU A 44 -13.59 -20.88 -4.68
N CYS A 45 -13.83 -21.12 -5.97
CA CYS A 45 -14.79 -20.35 -6.75
C CYS A 45 -16.17 -20.30 -6.06
N THR A 46 -16.73 -21.48 -5.75
CA THR A 46 -18.08 -21.58 -5.18
C THR A 46 -18.15 -21.20 -3.71
N GLN A 47 -17.07 -21.36 -2.94
CA GLN A 47 -17.06 -21.00 -1.52
C GLN A 47 -16.92 -19.50 -1.27
N LEU A 48 -16.10 -18.78 -2.05
CA LEU A 48 -15.71 -17.40 -1.72
C LEU A 48 -15.95 -16.39 -2.87
N ILE A 49 -15.61 -16.75 -4.11
CA ILE A 49 -15.52 -15.78 -5.22
C ILE A 49 -16.89 -15.55 -5.90
N GLU A 50 -17.61 -16.62 -6.23
CA GLU A 50 -18.95 -16.54 -6.83
C GLU A 50 -19.99 -15.90 -5.89
N PRO A 51 -20.03 -16.21 -4.57
CA PRO A 51 -20.90 -15.51 -3.62
C PRO A 51 -20.64 -14.00 -3.54
N SER A 52 -19.43 -13.57 -3.87
CA SER A 52 -19.04 -12.15 -3.91
C SER A 52 -19.44 -11.44 -5.20
N GLY A 53 -20.10 -12.16 -6.13
CA GLY A 53 -20.64 -11.62 -7.38
C GLY A 53 -19.68 -11.68 -8.58
N PHE A 54 -18.58 -12.43 -8.49
CA PHE A 54 -17.58 -12.53 -9.55
C PHE A 54 -17.62 -13.91 -10.22
N PRO A 55 -17.75 -13.98 -11.55
CA PRO A 55 -17.62 -15.25 -12.26
C PRO A 55 -16.23 -15.85 -12.08
N CYS A 56 -16.17 -17.14 -11.77
CA CYS A 56 -14.94 -17.85 -11.47
C CYS A 56 -14.93 -19.21 -12.18
N SER A 57 -13.74 -19.65 -12.62
CA SER A 57 -13.54 -20.98 -13.19
C SER A 57 -12.30 -21.63 -12.60
N GLU A 58 -12.35 -22.94 -12.38
CA GLU A 58 -11.24 -23.70 -11.80
C GLU A 58 -10.48 -24.49 -12.85
N HIS A 59 -9.17 -24.42 -12.74
CA HIS A 59 -8.20 -25.03 -13.63
C HIS A 59 -7.24 -25.90 -12.83
N LYS A 60 -6.66 -26.89 -13.50
CA LYS A 60 -5.66 -27.79 -12.91
C LYS A 60 -4.43 -27.84 -13.78
N THR A 61 -3.26 -27.87 -13.16
CA THR A 61 -2.00 -28.15 -13.85
C THR A 61 -1.17 -29.15 -13.05
N GLN A 62 -0.35 -29.94 -13.73
CA GLN A 62 0.45 -30.99 -13.11
C GLN A 62 1.94 -30.63 -13.15
N THR A 63 2.60 -30.65 -12.00
CA THR A 63 4.04 -30.44 -11.90
C THR A 63 4.82 -31.66 -12.38
N LYS A 64 6.10 -31.47 -12.72
CA LYS A 64 6.99 -32.56 -13.16
C LYS A 64 7.15 -33.67 -12.14
N ASP A 65 7.11 -33.32 -10.86
CA ASP A 65 7.23 -34.26 -9.75
C ASP A 65 5.89 -34.86 -9.31
N GLY A 66 4.77 -34.46 -9.92
CA GLY A 66 3.49 -35.18 -9.83
C GLY A 66 2.40 -34.53 -8.98
N PHE A 67 2.60 -33.31 -8.46
CA PHE A 67 1.55 -32.56 -7.79
C PHE A 67 0.55 -31.99 -8.79
N ILE A 68 -0.73 -31.95 -8.39
CA ILE A 68 -1.83 -31.41 -9.20
C ILE A 68 -2.30 -30.10 -8.56
N LEU A 69 -1.83 -28.99 -9.09
CA LEU A 69 -2.08 -27.65 -8.57
C LEU A 69 -3.44 -27.13 -9.03
N GLY A 70 -4.11 -26.36 -8.17
CA GLY A 70 -5.34 -25.66 -8.48
C GLY A 70 -5.09 -24.20 -8.88
N LEU A 71 -5.71 -23.74 -9.96
CA LEU A 71 -5.75 -22.33 -10.33
C LEU A 71 -7.20 -21.85 -10.45
N GLN A 72 -7.51 -20.68 -9.89
CA GLN A 72 -8.78 -20.01 -10.15
C GLN A 72 -8.57 -18.92 -11.18
N ARG A 73 -9.49 -18.82 -12.15
CA ARG A 73 -9.56 -17.73 -13.12
C ARG A 73 -10.81 -16.91 -12.85
N VAL A 74 -10.63 -15.64 -12.48
CA VAL A 74 -11.69 -14.73 -12.03
C VAL A 74 -11.91 -13.66 -13.09
N SER A 75 -13.18 -13.41 -13.42
CA SER A 75 -13.60 -12.40 -14.40
C SER A 75 -14.38 -11.26 -13.72
N SER A 76 -14.50 -10.11 -14.41
CA SER A 76 -15.26 -8.96 -13.88
C SER A 76 -16.70 -9.31 -13.51
N SER A 77 -17.18 -8.68 -12.44
CA SER A 77 -18.57 -8.75 -11.96
C SER A 77 -19.60 -8.29 -13.01
N SER A 78 -19.20 -7.48 -13.99
CA SER A 78 -20.08 -6.94 -15.04
C SER A 78 -20.49 -7.94 -16.14
N GLY A 79 -20.00 -9.19 -16.09
CA GLY A 79 -20.43 -10.29 -16.98
C GLY A 79 -20.07 -10.13 -18.47
N ASN A 80 -19.32 -9.08 -18.85
CA ASN A 80 -18.93 -8.83 -20.24
C ASN A 80 -17.71 -9.65 -20.67
N PHE A 81 -17.88 -10.97 -20.80
CA PHE A 81 -16.86 -11.90 -21.31
C PHE A 81 -16.39 -11.63 -22.76
N ARG A 82 -17.02 -10.68 -23.46
CA ARG A 82 -16.87 -10.46 -24.91
C ARG A 82 -16.03 -9.24 -25.32
N ARG A 83 -15.56 -8.41 -24.38
CA ARG A 83 -14.70 -7.26 -24.70
C ARG A 83 -13.29 -7.45 -24.13
N GLN A 84 -12.44 -8.05 -24.97
CA GLN A 84 -10.97 -8.15 -24.90
C GLN A 84 -10.38 -8.86 -23.67
N ARG A 85 -9.58 -9.91 -23.93
CA ARG A 85 -8.76 -10.60 -22.93
C ARG A 85 -7.71 -9.62 -22.43
N GLY A 86 -7.93 -9.01 -21.26
CA GLY A 86 -6.91 -8.17 -20.63
C GLY A 86 -5.64 -8.98 -20.33
N SER A 87 -4.55 -8.30 -20.02
CA SER A 87 -3.29 -8.96 -19.69
C SER A 87 -3.49 -9.95 -18.53
N PRO A 88 -2.97 -11.19 -18.65
CA PRO A 88 -3.13 -12.18 -17.60
C PRO A 88 -2.27 -11.81 -16.40
N VAL A 89 -2.89 -11.79 -15.22
CA VAL A 89 -2.23 -11.54 -13.94
C VAL A 89 -2.28 -12.81 -13.11
N LEU A 90 -1.15 -13.30 -12.64
CA LEU A 90 -1.05 -14.45 -11.73
C LEU A 90 -0.74 -13.97 -10.32
N LEU A 91 -1.68 -14.19 -9.40
CA LEU A 91 -1.56 -13.87 -7.97
C LEU A 91 -1.00 -15.07 -7.19
N ILE A 92 0.08 -14.85 -6.44
CA ILE A 92 0.81 -15.89 -5.68
C ILE A 92 0.94 -15.48 -4.21
N HIS A 93 0.32 -16.27 -3.34
CA HIS A 93 0.20 -16.02 -1.91
C HIS A 93 1.49 -16.28 -1.11
N GLY A 94 1.49 -15.92 0.17
CA GLY A 94 2.60 -16.10 1.11
C GLY A 94 2.62 -17.45 1.84
N LEU A 95 3.44 -17.51 2.90
CA LEU A 95 3.59 -18.69 3.76
C LEU A 95 2.29 -18.94 4.56
N PHE A 96 1.89 -20.22 4.66
CA PHE A 96 0.64 -20.65 5.33
C PHE A 96 -0.62 -19.97 4.80
N MET A 97 -0.59 -19.48 3.55
CA MET A 97 -1.74 -18.90 2.85
C MET A 97 -2.17 -19.76 1.67
N ALA A 98 -3.30 -19.40 1.04
CA ALA A 98 -3.60 -19.84 -0.32
C ALA A 98 -4.27 -18.74 -1.18
N GLY A 99 -4.87 -19.11 -2.30
CA GLY A 99 -5.45 -18.19 -3.26
C GLY A 99 -6.64 -17.36 -2.74
N ASP A 100 -7.32 -17.83 -1.69
CA ASP A 100 -8.36 -17.12 -0.96
C ASP A 100 -7.87 -15.81 -0.33
N ALA A 101 -6.60 -15.73 0.08
CA ALA A 101 -6.01 -14.54 0.69
C ALA A 101 -6.21 -13.25 -0.13
N TRP A 102 -6.39 -13.37 -1.46
CA TRP A 102 -6.63 -12.25 -2.38
C TRP A 102 -8.09 -11.76 -2.41
N PHE A 103 -8.99 -12.38 -1.65
CA PHE A 103 -10.45 -12.20 -1.70
C PHE A 103 -11.14 -12.18 -0.32
N LEU A 104 -10.39 -12.12 0.79
CA LEU A 104 -10.97 -12.20 2.15
C LEU A 104 -11.66 -10.90 2.61
N ASP A 105 -11.36 -9.79 1.96
CA ASP A 105 -12.02 -8.50 2.19
C ASP A 105 -13.14 -8.23 1.17
N THR A 106 -13.79 -7.07 1.28
CA THR A 106 -14.85 -6.69 0.33
C THR A 106 -14.31 -6.53 -1.11
N PRO A 107 -15.18 -6.60 -2.14
CA PRO A 107 -14.78 -6.42 -3.55
C PRO A 107 -13.98 -5.17 -3.88
N ASN A 108 -14.17 -4.09 -3.11
CA ASN A 108 -13.45 -2.82 -3.29
C ASN A 108 -12.15 -2.71 -2.49
N GLN A 109 -11.81 -3.71 -1.66
CA GLN A 109 -10.61 -3.77 -0.82
C GLN A 109 -9.67 -4.91 -1.23
N SER A 110 -10.22 -6.02 -1.71
CA SER A 110 -9.47 -7.20 -2.15
C SER A 110 -8.85 -7.03 -3.54
N LEU A 111 -7.53 -7.18 -3.64
CA LEU A 111 -6.79 -6.97 -4.89
C LEU A 111 -7.30 -7.87 -6.04
N GLY A 112 -7.66 -9.12 -5.75
CA GLY A 112 -8.16 -10.04 -6.77
C GLY A 112 -9.45 -9.55 -7.44
N PHE A 113 -10.42 -9.08 -6.65
CA PHE A 113 -11.66 -8.49 -7.16
C PHE A 113 -11.41 -7.18 -7.89
N ILE A 114 -10.56 -6.32 -7.31
CA ILE A 114 -10.19 -5.04 -7.91
C ILE A 114 -9.62 -5.23 -9.31
N LEU A 115 -8.65 -6.13 -9.48
CA LEU A 115 -8.00 -6.41 -10.77
C LEU A 115 -9.00 -6.95 -11.80
N ALA A 116 -9.88 -7.87 -11.40
CA ALA A 116 -10.90 -8.43 -12.27
C ALA A 116 -11.82 -7.33 -12.81
N ASP A 117 -12.26 -6.39 -11.97
CA ASP A 117 -13.08 -5.25 -12.37
C ASP A 117 -12.30 -4.16 -13.13
N ARG A 118 -10.97 -4.15 -13.07
CA ARG A 118 -10.13 -3.33 -13.98
C ARG A 118 -9.94 -3.97 -15.35
N GLY A 119 -10.50 -5.16 -15.59
CA GLY A 119 -10.41 -5.84 -16.87
C GLY A 119 -9.14 -6.66 -17.06
N PHE A 120 -8.36 -6.93 -16.00
CA PHE A 120 -7.30 -7.94 -16.07
C PHE A 120 -7.89 -9.35 -16.13
N ASP A 121 -7.19 -10.26 -16.78
CA ASP A 121 -7.50 -11.69 -16.74
C ASP A 121 -6.84 -12.28 -15.49
N VAL A 122 -7.58 -12.34 -14.37
CA VAL A 122 -7.00 -12.69 -13.07
C VAL A 122 -6.93 -14.19 -12.90
N TRP A 123 -5.72 -14.69 -12.69
CA TRP A 123 -5.37 -16.06 -12.35
C TRP A 123 -4.81 -16.10 -10.94
N VAL A 124 -5.22 -17.10 -10.17
CA VAL A 124 -4.86 -17.24 -8.76
C VAL A 124 -4.23 -18.59 -8.55
N GLY A 125 -2.97 -18.61 -8.18
CA GLY A 125 -2.20 -19.84 -8.02
C GLY A 125 -2.30 -20.40 -6.61
N ASN A 126 -2.51 -21.72 -6.49
CA ASN A 126 -2.42 -22.44 -5.23
C ASN A 126 -1.30 -23.47 -5.33
N VAL A 127 -0.30 -23.31 -4.47
CA VAL A 127 0.84 -24.24 -4.40
C VAL A 127 0.44 -25.57 -3.76
N ARG A 128 1.29 -26.58 -3.91
CA ARG A 128 1.14 -27.89 -3.27
C ARG A 128 0.95 -27.77 -1.75
N GLY A 129 0.18 -28.68 -1.16
CA GLY A 129 -0.11 -28.71 0.29
C GLY A 129 -1.25 -27.79 0.74
N THR A 130 -1.67 -26.81 -0.07
CA THR A 130 -2.84 -25.98 0.25
C THR A 130 -4.14 -26.77 0.07
N ARG A 131 -5.21 -26.38 0.80
CA ARG A 131 -6.56 -26.95 0.66
C ARG A 131 -7.12 -26.90 -0.77
N TRP A 132 -6.64 -25.95 -1.59
CA TRP A 132 -7.07 -25.74 -2.98
C TRP A 132 -6.21 -26.51 -4.00
N CYS A 133 -5.19 -27.23 -3.55
CA CYS A 133 -4.45 -28.21 -4.35
C CYS A 133 -5.28 -29.50 -4.52
N HIS A 134 -5.08 -30.22 -5.62
CA HIS A 134 -5.78 -31.48 -5.92
C HIS A 134 -4.93 -32.73 -5.63
N GLY A 135 -3.93 -32.61 -4.76
CA GLY A 135 -3.09 -33.71 -4.31
C GLY A 135 -1.98 -34.08 -5.28
N HIS A 136 -1.67 -35.36 -5.35
CA HIS A 136 -0.57 -35.91 -6.15
C HIS A 136 -1.05 -37.10 -6.97
N VAL A 137 -0.43 -37.34 -8.13
CA VAL A 137 -0.78 -38.46 -9.03
C VAL A 137 -0.58 -39.87 -8.44
N THR A 138 0.16 -39.98 -7.33
CA THR A 138 0.61 -41.27 -6.76
C THR A 138 0.68 -41.26 -5.24
N LEU A 139 1.14 -40.16 -4.64
CA LEU A 139 1.31 -40.03 -3.20
C LEU A 139 0.01 -39.57 -2.53
N SER A 140 -0.26 -40.10 -1.34
CA SER A 140 -1.32 -39.65 -0.45
C SER A 140 -0.79 -38.59 0.52
N GLU A 141 -1.65 -37.70 1.02
CA GLU A 141 -1.30 -36.74 2.08
C GLU A 141 -0.81 -37.42 3.37
N LYS A 142 -1.11 -38.71 3.57
CA LYS A 142 -0.61 -39.51 4.69
C LYS A 142 0.83 -40.01 4.49
N ASP A 143 1.32 -39.98 3.26
CA ASP A 143 2.67 -40.42 2.95
C ASP A 143 3.65 -39.31 3.32
N ARG A 144 4.73 -39.67 4.01
CA ARG A 144 5.78 -38.72 4.38
C ARG A 144 6.38 -38.02 3.15
N GLU A 145 6.56 -38.78 2.09
CA GLU A 145 7.14 -38.34 0.82
C GLU A 145 6.27 -37.26 0.13
N PHE A 146 4.96 -37.23 0.41
CA PHE A 146 4.07 -36.15 -0.08
C PHE A 146 4.48 -34.79 0.50
N TRP A 147 5.09 -34.75 1.68
CA TRP A 147 5.47 -33.52 2.37
C TRP A 147 6.99 -33.20 2.30
N ASP A 148 7.78 -33.93 1.49
CA ASP A 148 9.24 -33.73 1.38
C ASP A 148 9.64 -32.62 0.39
N TRP A 149 9.07 -31.42 0.53
CA TRP A 149 9.34 -30.25 -0.32
C TRP A 149 9.51 -28.96 0.51
N SER A 150 10.04 -27.90 -0.10
CA SER A 150 10.14 -26.55 0.47
C SER A 150 9.81 -25.49 -0.59
N TRP A 151 9.97 -24.20 -0.27
CA TRP A 151 9.75 -23.11 -1.22
C TRP A 151 10.60 -23.22 -2.49
N GLN A 152 11.72 -23.96 -2.47
CA GLN A 152 12.48 -24.22 -3.69
C GLN A 152 11.67 -25.03 -4.72
N GLU A 153 10.90 -26.04 -4.27
CA GLU A 153 10.02 -26.81 -5.14
C GLU A 153 8.84 -25.95 -5.60
N TYR A 154 8.33 -25.06 -4.74
CA TYR A 154 7.34 -24.08 -5.15
C TYR A 154 7.84 -23.20 -6.31
N ALA A 155 9.11 -22.76 -6.30
CA ALA A 155 9.67 -21.96 -7.38
C ALA A 155 9.98 -22.79 -8.63
N LEU A 156 10.66 -23.92 -8.47
CA LEU A 156 11.22 -24.72 -9.56
C LEU A 156 10.18 -25.60 -10.27
N TYR A 157 9.08 -25.94 -9.59
CA TYR A 157 8.02 -26.78 -10.12
C TYR A 157 6.68 -26.06 -10.15
N ASP A 158 6.21 -25.52 -9.03
CA ASP A 158 4.82 -25.05 -8.95
C ASP A 158 4.61 -23.76 -9.74
N LEU A 159 5.29 -22.69 -9.35
CA LEU A 159 5.17 -21.37 -10.00
C LEU A 159 5.61 -21.44 -11.46
N ARG A 160 6.67 -22.20 -11.74
CA ARG A 160 7.10 -22.54 -13.10
C ARG A 160 5.94 -23.06 -13.95
N GLU A 161 5.22 -24.06 -13.44
CA GLU A 161 4.16 -24.70 -14.20
C GLU A 161 2.88 -23.85 -14.26
N MET A 162 2.59 -23.09 -13.20
CA MET A 162 1.50 -22.11 -13.22
C MET A 162 1.72 -21.02 -14.28
N ILE A 163 2.92 -20.42 -14.34
CA ILE A 163 3.26 -19.41 -15.36
C ILE A 163 3.13 -20.01 -16.76
N ARG A 164 3.70 -21.21 -16.99
CA ARG A 164 3.62 -21.90 -18.29
C ARG A 164 2.17 -22.20 -18.70
N TYR A 165 1.36 -22.69 -17.77
CA TYR A 165 -0.04 -22.99 -18.01
C TYR A 165 -0.81 -21.73 -18.42
N VAL A 166 -0.70 -20.66 -17.63
CA VAL A 166 -1.38 -19.38 -17.91
C VAL A 166 -0.91 -18.80 -19.24
N TYR A 167 0.41 -18.78 -19.51
CA TYR A 167 0.98 -18.34 -20.78
C TYR A 167 0.41 -19.13 -21.97
N THR A 168 0.32 -20.45 -21.85
CA THR A 168 -0.18 -21.34 -22.91
C THR A 168 -1.68 -21.13 -23.17
N VAL A 169 -2.48 -20.98 -22.11
CA VAL A 169 -3.94 -20.78 -22.23
C VAL A 169 -4.28 -19.41 -22.81
N THR A 170 -3.52 -18.39 -22.42
CA THR A 170 -3.82 -17.00 -22.76
C THR A 170 -3.09 -16.53 -24.02
N ASN A 171 -2.00 -17.20 -24.38
CA ASN A 171 -1.06 -16.80 -25.44
C ASN A 171 -0.54 -15.37 -25.24
N SER A 172 -0.29 -14.98 -23.99
CA SER A 172 0.19 -13.66 -23.60
C SER A 172 1.18 -13.77 -22.43
N ARG A 173 2.11 -12.82 -22.34
CA ARG A 173 3.03 -12.72 -21.20
C ARG A 173 2.25 -12.45 -19.91
N VAL A 174 2.67 -13.11 -18.83
CA VAL A 174 1.99 -13.09 -17.53
C VAL A 174 2.55 -12.00 -16.64
N PHE A 175 1.69 -11.21 -16.02
CA PHE A 175 2.07 -10.32 -14.93
C PHE A 175 2.00 -11.09 -13.61
N VAL A 176 3.10 -11.17 -12.87
CA VAL A 176 3.14 -11.93 -11.62
C VAL A 176 3.04 -10.99 -10.44
N ILE A 177 2.10 -11.24 -9.53
CA ILE A 177 2.00 -10.51 -8.26
C ILE A 177 2.23 -11.50 -7.13
N GLY A 178 3.32 -11.30 -6.38
CA GLY A 178 3.67 -12.14 -5.25
C GLY A 178 3.53 -11.38 -3.93
N HIS A 179 3.08 -12.05 -2.87
CA HIS A 179 3.15 -11.55 -1.49
C HIS A 179 4.06 -12.43 -0.64
N SER A 180 4.94 -11.84 0.18
CA SER A 180 5.74 -12.58 1.18
C SER A 180 6.51 -13.75 0.55
N GLN A 181 6.27 -15.00 0.96
CA GLN A 181 6.89 -16.18 0.36
C GLN A 181 6.61 -16.34 -1.15
N GLY A 182 5.50 -15.79 -1.65
CA GLY A 182 5.23 -15.72 -3.09
C GLY A 182 6.28 -14.89 -3.84
N THR A 183 6.92 -13.90 -3.19
CA THR A 183 7.96 -13.08 -3.80
C THR A 183 9.29 -13.81 -3.93
N ILE A 184 9.74 -14.52 -2.89
CA ILE A 184 10.97 -15.34 -2.97
C ILE A 184 10.82 -16.44 -4.02
N MET A 185 9.63 -17.06 -4.10
CA MET A 185 9.33 -18.04 -5.13
C MET A 185 9.40 -17.42 -6.53
N SER A 186 8.88 -16.20 -6.69
CA SER A 186 8.89 -15.47 -7.96
C SER A 186 10.30 -15.13 -8.41
N LEU A 187 11.11 -14.53 -7.53
CA LEU A 187 12.51 -14.20 -7.82
C LEU A 187 13.31 -15.46 -8.18
N ALA A 188 13.16 -16.55 -7.43
CA ALA A 188 13.81 -17.82 -7.72
C ALA A 188 13.35 -18.38 -9.08
N ALA A 189 12.05 -18.33 -9.39
CA ALA A 189 11.53 -18.77 -10.68
C ALA A 189 12.07 -17.94 -11.84
N PHE A 190 12.23 -16.63 -11.67
CA PHE A 190 12.74 -15.71 -12.71
C PHE A 190 14.23 -15.88 -13.00
N THR A 191 14.98 -16.59 -12.16
CA THR A 191 16.36 -17.00 -12.49
C THR A 191 16.41 -18.07 -13.59
N GLN A 192 15.27 -18.68 -13.95
CA GLN A 192 15.17 -19.63 -15.05
C GLN A 192 14.84 -18.90 -16.37
N PRO A 193 15.73 -18.92 -17.39
CA PRO A 193 15.52 -18.19 -18.64
C PRO A 193 14.23 -18.57 -19.38
N ASP A 194 13.86 -19.86 -19.38
CA ASP A 194 12.65 -20.33 -20.06
C ASP A 194 11.35 -19.84 -19.41
N ILE A 195 11.43 -19.39 -18.16
CA ILE A 195 10.26 -18.91 -17.40
C ILE A 195 10.18 -17.39 -17.43
N VAL A 196 11.29 -16.69 -17.25
CA VAL A 196 11.30 -15.22 -17.25
C VAL A 196 10.85 -14.63 -18.60
N GLU A 197 11.09 -15.32 -19.71
CA GLU A 197 10.62 -14.91 -21.05
C GLU A 197 9.08 -14.90 -21.19
N MET A 198 8.38 -15.69 -20.37
CA MET A 198 6.91 -15.74 -20.31
C MET A 198 6.33 -14.66 -19.40
N VAL A 199 7.16 -13.92 -18.65
CA VAL A 199 6.73 -12.91 -17.69
C VAL A 199 6.82 -11.51 -18.32
N GLY A 200 5.74 -10.74 -18.22
CA GLY A 200 5.67 -9.38 -18.78
C GLY A 200 6.13 -8.30 -17.81
N ALA A 201 5.85 -8.49 -16.52
CA ALA A 201 6.22 -7.63 -15.40
C ALA A 201 5.95 -8.38 -14.10
N ALA A 202 6.57 -7.95 -12.99
CA ALA A 202 6.24 -8.49 -11.67
C ALA A 202 6.10 -7.39 -10.60
N ALA A 203 5.10 -7.56 -9.74
CA ALA A 203 4.88 -6.74 -8.55
C ALA A 203 5.09 -7.61 -7.29
N LEU A 204 6.00 -7.20 -6.41
CA LEU A 204 6.37 -7.97 -5.23
C LEU A 204 5.98 -7.20 -3.97
N LEU A 205 4.98 -7.69 -3.25
CA LEU A 205 4.45 -7.13 -2.01
C LEU A 205 5.16 -7.79 -0.83
N CYS A 206 5.73 -7.00 0.08
CA CYS A 206 6.59 -7.49 1.16
C CYS A 206 7.71 -8.41 0.61
N PRO A 207 8.61 -7.88 -0.25
CA PRO A 207 9.62 -8.68 -0.94
C PRO A 207 10.54 -9.39 0.05
N ILE A 208 10.60 -10.72 -0.06
CA ILE A 208 11.48 -11.60 0.70
C ILE A 208 12.48 -12.22 -0.28
N THR A 209 13.76 -12.13 0.08
CA THR A 209 14.88 -12.82 -0.59
C THR A 209 15.87 -13.30 0.47
N TYR A 210 16.17 -12.41 1.40
CA TYR A 210 16.98 -12.61 2.59
C TYR A 210 16.10 -12.47 3.84
N LEU A 211 16.49 -13.12 4.94
CA LEU A 211 15.70 -13.15 6.18
C LEU A 211 16.59 -13.05 7.44
N ASN A 212 17.86 -12.67 7.32
CA ASN A 212 18.77 -12.61 8.46
C ASN A 212 18.71 -11.28 9.23
N HIS A 213 17.92 -10.30 8.76
CA HIS A 213 17.68 -9.03 9.47
C HIS A 213 16.22 -8.85 9.91
N ILE A 214 15.39 -9.89 9.83
CA ILE A 214 14.01 -9.82 10.32
C ILE A 214 13.95 -9.40 11.79
N THR A 215 12.89 -8.70 12.16
CA THR A 215 12.65 -8.24 13.54
C THR A 215 11.48 -8.97 14.22
N ALA A 216 10.87 -9.93 13.52
CA ALA A 216 9.75 -10.74 14.01
C ALA A 216 10.15 -11.58 15.23
N ARG A 217 9.61 -11.22 16.39
CA ARG A 217 10.03 -11.75 17.70
C ARG A 217 9.77 -13.25 17.83
N LEU A 218 8.62 -13.73 17.38
CA LEU A 218 8.26 -15.15 17.50
C LEU A 218 9.13 -16.01 16.57
N PRO A 219 9.22 -15.76 15.25
CA PRO A 219 10.14 -16.50 14.37
C PRO A 219 11.57 -16.57 14.89
N LEU A 220 12.15 -15.45 15.34
CA LEU A 220 13.51 -15.42 15.89
C LEU A 220 13.68 -16.31 17.13
N ARG A 221 12.69 -16.35 18.03
CA ARG A 221 12.71 -17.25 19.20
C ARG A 221 12.66 -18.72 18.77
N LEU A 222 11.78 -19.05 17.83
CA LEU A 222 11.63 -20.42 17.34
C LEU A 222 12.90 -20.91 16.63
N VAL A 223 13.55 -20.05 15.84
CA VAL A 223 14.83 -20.32 15.18
C VAL A 223 15.92 -20.59 16.21
N LYS A 224 16.01 -19.75 17.26
CA LYS A 224 17.00 -19.90 18.34
C LYS A 224 16.81 -21.20 19.14
N MET A 225 15.58 -21.68 19.25
CA MET A 225 15.25 -22.95 19.89
C MET A 225 15.48 -24.17 18.97
N HIS A 226 15.86 -23.96 17.70
CA HIS A 226 15.95 -25.00 16.68
C HIS A 226 14.66 -25.83 16.55
N LEU A 227 13.50 -25.18 16.74
CA LEU A 227 12.21 -25.87 16.76
C LEU A 227 11.95 -26.62 15.44
N ASP A 228 12.37 -26.05 14.32
CA ASP A 228 12.31 -26.68 13.00
C ASP A 228 13.03 -28.03 12.95
N GLN A 229 14.19 -28.14 13.57
CA GLN A 229 14.96 -29.39 13.63
C GLN A 229 14.32 -30.41 14.57
N VAL A 230 13.74 -29.94 15.68
CA VAL A 230 12.99 -30.79 16.62
C VAL A 230 11.75 -31.38 15.94
N ILE A 231 10.97 -30.55 15.23
CA ILE A 231 9.78 -30.98 14.47
C ILE A 231 10.15 -32.08 13.47
N LEU A 232 11.22 -31.86 12.69
CA LEU A 232 11.70 -32.86 11.73
C LEU A 232 12.20 -34.14 12.42
N ALA A 233 12.89 -34.03 13.55
CA ALA A 233 13.39 -35.17 14.31
C ALA A 233 12.26 -36.02 14.93
N LEU A 234 11.13 -35.38 15.26
CA LEU A 234 9.91 -36.06 15.73
C LEU A 234 9.13 -36.75 14.59
N GLY A 235 9.58 -36.63 13.33
CA GLY A 235 8.90 -37.22 12.18
C GLY A 235 7.63 -36.47 11.79
N ILE A 236 7.49 -35.20 12.18
CA ILE A 236 6.38 -34.34 11.76
C ILE A 236 6.73 -33.76 10.39
N HIS A 237 5.90 -34.06 9.40
CA HIS A 237 6.13 -33.64 8.01
C HIS A 237 5.09 -32.64 7.52
N GLU A 238 3.86 -32.71 8.02
CA GLU A 238 2.79 -31.73 7.79
C GLU A 238 2.69 -30.77 8.97
N LEU A 239 2.63 -29.47 8.68
CA LEU A 239 2.28 -28.41 9.62
C LEU A 239 0.89 -27.88 9.27
N ASN A 240 -0.10 -28.30 10.04
CA ASN A 240 -1.50 -27.93 9.85
C ASN A 240 -2.08 -27.37 11.15
N PHE A 241 -2.10 -26.04 11.26
CA PHE A 241 -2.56 -25.36 12.47
C PHE A 241 -4.09 -25.41 12.68
N LYS A 242 -4.85 -25.90 11.69
CA LYS A 242 -6.30 -26.08 11.79
C LYS A 242 -6.71 -27.50 12.19
N SER A 243 -5.73 -28.40 12.37
CA SER A 243 -5.95 -29.71 12.96
C SER A 243 -6.29 -29.60 14.46
N ASP A 244 -6.91 -30.64 15.04
CA ASP A 244 -7.29 -30.66 16.47
C ASP A 244 -6.12 -30.41 17.42
N TRP A 245 -4.89 -30.74 17.03
CA TRP A 245 -3.70 -30.45 17.83
C TRP A 245 -3.20 -29.02 17.59
N GLY A 246 -3.26 -28.54 16.35
CA GLY A 246 -2.87 -27.19 15.97
C GLY A 246 -3.74 -26.11 16.62
N THR A 247 -5.06 -26.31 16.60
CA THR A 247 -6.02 -25.39 17.24
C THR A 247 -5.80 -25.32 18.74
N ARG A 248 -5.58 -26.46 19.42
CA ARG A 248 -5.23 -26.49 20.85
C ARG A 248 -3.95 -25.73 21.18
N ILE A 249 -2.94 -25.80 20.31
CA ILE A 249 -1.70 -25.05 20.49
C ILE A 249 -1.94 -23.54 20.31
N MET A 250 -2.72 -23.16 19.30
CA MET A 250 -3.11 -21.76 19.06
C MET A 250 -3.94 -21.20 20.22
N ASP A 251 -4.93 -21.95 20.70
CA ASP A 251 -5.75 -21.59 21.86
C ASP A 251 -4.90 -21.43 23.12
N MET A 252 -3.97 -22.37 23.39
CA MET A 252 -3.07 -22.24 24.55
C MET A 252 -2.15 -21.01 24.47
N MET A 253 -1.76 -20.58 23.27
CA MET A 253 -0.95 -19.38 23.09
C MET A 253 -1.77 -18.09 23.28
N CYS A 254 -3.05 -18.10 22.89
CA CYS A 254 -3.95 -16.94 23.03
C CYS A 254 -4.63 -16.83 24.40
N ASP A 255 -4.89 -17.92 25.13
CA ASP A 255 -5.93 -17.90 26.17
C ASP A 255 -5.47 -17.56 27.61
N ARG A 256 -4.19 -17.21 27.89
CA ARG A 256 -3.80 -16.78 29.26
C ARG A 256 -2.72 -15.70 29.41
N HIS A 257 -1.92 -15.36 28.39
CA HIS A 257 -0.75 -14.46 28.59
C HIS A 257 -0.37 -13.57 27.38
N VAL A 258 -1.04 -13.69 26.22
CA VAL A 258 -0.70 -12.94 25.00
C VAL A 258 -2.02 -12.53 24.34
N ASP A 259 -2.23 -11.22 24.15
CA ASP A 259 -3.32 -10.73 23.29
C ASP A 259 -3.13 -11.32 21.88
N CYS A 260 -4.16 -11.86 21.22
CA CYS A 260 -3.96 -12.43 19.88
C CYS A 260 -3.48 -11.36 18.88
N ASP A 261 -3.76 -10.07 19.13
CA ASP A 261 -3.14 -8.95 18.42
C ASP A 261 -1.62 -8.90 18.67
N ASP A 262 -1.16 -9.10 19.91
CA ASP A 262 0.26 -9.23 20.25
C ASP A 262 0.89 -10.47 19.62
N PHE A 263 0.14 -11.57 19.47
CA PHE A 263 0.61 -12.78 18.80
C PHE A 263 0.81 -12.54 17.30
N LEU A 264 -0.19 -12.00 16.60
CA LEU A 264 -0.09 -11.67 15.17
C LEU A 264 1.04 -10.67 14.92
N ASN A 265 1.08 -9.59 15.70
CA ASN A 265 2.13 -8.57 15.62
C ASN A 265 3.54 -9.14 15.91
N SER A 266 3.65 -10.20 16.72
CA SER A 266 4.93 -10.87 16.98
C SER A 266 5.51 -11.61 15.76
N ILE A 267 4.66 -11.87 14.75
CA ILE A 267 5.01 -12.52 13.48
C ILE A 267 5.11 -11.47 12.38
N THR A 268 4.10 -10.63 12.21
CA THR A 268 3.94 -9.75 11.03
C THR A 268 4.53 -8.36 11.24
N GLY A 269 4.83 -7.99 12.48
CA GLY A 269 5.00 -6.59 12.87
C GLY A 269 3.65 -5.88 13.02
N LYS A 270 3.68 -4.62 13.47
CA LYS A 270 2.47 -3.87 13.82
C LYS A 270 1.70 -3.47 12.56
N ASN A 271 0.54 -4.08 12.34
CA ASN A 271 -0.33 -3.72 11.22
C ASN A 271 -1.15 -2.47 11.58
N CYS A 272 -1.19 -1.46 10.70
CA CYS A 272 -1.91 -0.20 10.95
C CYS A 272 -3.37 -0.24 10.56
N CYS A 273 -3.70 -1.14 9.63
CA CYS A 273 -4.82 -0.95 8.72
C CYS A 273 -5.60 -2.25 8.50
N PHE A 274 -5.15 -3.34 9.14
CA PHE A 274 -5.78 -4.63 9.24
C PHE A 274 -7.09 -4.58 10.05
N ASN A 275 -8.12 -5.27 9.57
CA ASN A 275 -9.45 -5.29 10.19
C ASN A 275 -9.56 -6.38 11.27
N ASN A 276 -9.20 -6.05 12.52
CA ASN A 276 -9.30 -6.98 13.65
C ASN A 276 -10.71 -7.55 13.85
N SER A 277 -11.77 -6.79 13.52
CA SER A 277 -13.15 -7.25 13.66
C SER A 277 -13.55 -8.37 12.70
N ARG A 278 -12.72 -8.69 11.69
CA ARG A 278 -12.94 -9.77 10.72
C ARG A 278 -12.05 -11.00 10.96
N ILE A 279 -11.29 -11.03 12.07
CA ILE A 279 -10.32 -12.10 12.33
C ILE A 279 -10.95 -13.49 12.32
N ASP A 280 -12.15 -13.66 12.89
CA ASP A 280 -12.86 -14.95 12.89
C ASP A 280 -13.14 -15.44 11.46
N PHE A 281 -13.54 -14.53 10.57
CA PHE A 281 -13.74 -14.83 9.16
C PHE A 281 -12.42 -15.20 8.46
N TYR A 282 -11.32 -14.50 8.76
CA TYR A 282 -10.02 -14.87 8.20
C TYR A 282 -9.58 -16.27 8.65
N LEU A 283 -9.82 -16.62 9.92
CA LEU A 283 -9.48 -17.93 10.48
C LEU A 283 -10.34 -19.08 9.92
N GLU A 284 -11.48 -18.80 9.29
CA GLU A 284 -12.27 -19.81 8.57
C GLU A 284 -11.54 -20.33 7.33
N TYR A 285 -10.75 -19.48 6.67
CA TYR A 285 -9.97 -19.81 5.48
C TYR A 285 -8.52 -20.13 5.87
N GLU A 286 -7.86 -19.18 6.51
CA GLU A 286 -6.45 -19.23 6.90
C GLU A 286 -6.25 -19.79 8.32
N PRO A 287 -5.05 -20.27 8.69
CA PRO A 287 -3.91 -20.58 7.83
C PRO A 287 -4.07 -21.91 7.07
N HIS A 288 -3.42 -22.03 5.92
CA HIS A 288 -3.33 -23.26 5.13
C HIS A 288 -2.15 -24.16 5.58
N PRO A 289 -2.20 -25.48 5.33
CA PRO A 289 -1.09 -26.38 5.67
C PRO A 289 0.19 -26.10 4.88
N SER A 290 1.34 -26.45 5.46
CA SER A 290 2.64 -26.41 4.79
C SER A 290 3.52 -27.58 5.24
N SER A 291 4.60 -27.88 4.52
CA SER A 291 5.54 -28.91 4.97
C SER A 291 6.46 -28.40 6.08
N ALA A 292 6.85 -29.28 6.99
CA ALA A 292 7.87 -29.00 8.00
C ALA A 292 9.23 -28.67 7.37
N LYS A 293 9.53 -29.27 6.21
CA LYS A 293 10.75 -28.98 5.44
C LYS A 293 10.74 -27.56 4.88
N ASN A 294 9.58 -27.01 4.49
CA ASN A 294 9.47 -25.61 4.08
C ASN A 294 9.82 -24.66 5.23
N LEU A 295 9.26 -24.89 6.43
CA LEU A 295 9.58 -24.10 7.62
C LEU A 295 11.07 -24.20 7.98
N ASN A 296 11.64 -25.40 7.94
CA ASN A 296 13.06 -25.62 8.17
C ASN A 296 13.94 -24.88 7.15
N HIS A 297 13.53 -24.83 5.88
CA HIS A 297 14.25 -24.06 4.86
C HIS A 297 14.28 -22.56 5.19
N LEU A 298 13.13 -21.98 5.56
CA LEU A 298 13.07 -20.58 5.98
C LEU A 298 13.94 -20.31 7.21
N PHE A 299 14.00 -21.25 8.16
CA PHE A 299 14.87 -21.12 9.34
C PHE A 299 16.35 -21.25 8.99
N GLN A 300 16.71 -22.05 7.99
CA GLN A 300 18.07 -22.05 7.43
C GLN A 300 18.42 -20.68 6.87
N MET A 301 17.51 -20.05 6.13
CA MET A 301 17.73 -18.70 5.60
C MET A 301 17.92 -17.65 6.69
N ILE A 302 17.13 -17.70 7.78
CA ILE A 302 17.28 -16.78 8.91
C ILE A 302 18.65 -16.96 9.58
N ARG A 303 19.12 -18.21 9.72
CA ARG A 303 20.43 -18.51 10.35
C ARG A 303 21.63 -18.14 9.46
N GLU A 304 21.56 -18.44 8.17
CA GLU A 304 22.70 -18.34 7.26
C GLU A 304 22.71 -17.05 6.42
N GLY A 305 21.56 -16.36 6.30
CA GLY A 305 21.43 -15.15 5.47
C GLY A 305 21.62 -15.41 3.98
N THR A 306 21.11 -16.54 3.48
CA THR A 306 21.33 -16.97 2.10
C THR A 306 20.04 -17.11 1.30
N PHE A 307 20.06 -16.64 0.06
CA PHE A 307 19.08 -17.00 -0.97
C PHE A 307 19.59 -18.20 -1.78
N ALA A 308 19.32 -19.40 -1.29
CA ALA A 308 19.89 -20.65 -1.81
C ALA A 308 18.89 -21.80 -1.79
N MET A 309 19.26 -22.91 -2.46
CA MET A 309 18.54 -24.18 -2.34
C MET A 309 18.63 -24.73 -0.91
N TYR A 310 17.77 -25.70 -0.61
CA TYR A 310 17.65 -26.32 0.71
C TYR A 310 18.95 -27.01 1.12
N ASP A 311 19.42 -26.74 2.35
CA ASP A 311 20.59 -27.40 2.90
C ASP A 311 20.21 -28.74 3.54
N TYR A 312 20.60 -29.84 2.91
CA TYR A 312 20.39 -31.19 3.42
C TYR A 312 21.50 -31.67 4.37
N GLY A 313 22.48 -30.82 4.65
CA GLY A 313 23.74 -31.14 5.30
C GLY A 313 24.82 -31.59 4.30
N ARG A 314 26.09 -31.38 4.68
CA ARG A 314 27.28 -31.54 3.82
C ARG A 314 27.26 -32.76 2.89
N TRP A 315 26.97 -33.94 3.44
CA TRP A 315 27.02 -35.20 2.69
C TRP A 315 25.85 -35.37 1.73
N LYS A 316 24.64 -34.98 2.15
CA LYS A 316 23.46 -35.08 1.30
C LYS A 316 23.45 -33.97 0.23
N ASN A 317 24.00 -32.79 0.52
CA ASN A 317 24.30 -31.78 -0.51
C ASN A 317 25.30 -32.29 -1.54
N MET A 318 26.39 -32.92 -1.11
CA MET A 318 27.36 -33.50 -2.06
C MET A 318 26.69 -34.53 -2.97
N LYS A 319 25.80 -35.36 -2.43
CA LYS A 319 25.05 -36.35 -3.21
C LYS A 319 24.02 -35.74 -4.17
N LEU A 320 23.31 -34.70 -3.75
CA LEU A 320 22.19 -34.11 -4.52
C LEU A 320 22.63 -32.99 -5.46
N TYR A 321 23.58 -32.16 -5.04
CA TYR A 321 24.03 -30.97 -5.74
C TYR A 321 25.46 -31.08 -6.29
N GLY A 322 26.22 -32.11 -5.90
CA GLY A 322 27.64 -32.24 -6.27
C GLY A 322 28.57 -31.28 -5.52
N GLN A 323 28.07 -30.57 -4.51
CA GLN A 323 28.83 -29.60 -3.70
C GLN A 323 28.42 -29.65 -2.22
N LEU A 324 29.31 -29.25 -1.31
CA LEU A 324 29.07 -29.35 0.14
C LEU A 324 28.04 -28.35 0.68
N LYS A 325 27.91 -27.19 0.03
CA LYS A 325 26.93 -26.15 0.35
C LYS A 325 25.84 -26.14 -0.71
N PRO A 326 24.60 -25.76 -0.39
CA PRO A 326 23.57 -25.61 -1.41
C PRO A 326 23.94 -24.52 -2.43
N PRO A 327 23.60 -24.71 -3.72
CA PRO A 327 23.77 -23.68 -4.73
C PRO A 327 22.84 -22.49 -4.46
N LYS A 328 23.31 -21.28 -4.79
CA LYS A 328 22.53 -20.05 -4.66
C LYS A 328 21.64 -19.81 -5.87
N PHE A 329 20.52 -19.13 -5.67
CA PHE A 329 19.76 -18.53 -6.76
C PHE A 329 20.41 -17.20 -7.12
N ASP A 330 20.93 -17.09 -8.34
CA ASP A 330 21.67 -15.91 -8.79
C ASP A 330 20.71 -14.86 -9.34
N LEU A 331 20.42 -13.81 -8.56
CA LEU A 331 19.56 -12.71 -8.96
C LEU A 331 20.08 -11.94 -10.18
N SER A 332 21.38 -12.02 -10.46
CA SER A 332 21.95 -11.40 -11.66
C SER A 332 21.47 -12.08 -12.96
N GLN A 333 20.90 -13.29 -12.88
CA GLN A 333 20.28 -13.96 -14.03
C GLN A 333 18.90 -13.41 -14.39
N ILE A 334 18.27 -12.64 -13.50
CA ILE A 334 16.98 -11.99 -13.80
C ILE A 334 17.25 -10.89 -14.82
N SER A 335 16.56 -10.98 -15.96
CA SER A 335 16.74 -10.04 -17.06
C SER A 335 16.57 -8.59 -16.62
N SER A 336 17.53 -7.73 -16.96
CA SER A 336 17.45 -6.28 -16.71
C SER A 336 16.26 -5.62 -17.42
N SER A 337 15.66 -6.29 -18.40
CA SER A 337 14.49 -5.83 -19.15
C SER A 337 13.14 -6.16 -18.49
N LEU A 338 13.13 -7.01 -17.46
CA LEU A 338 11.91 -7.36 -16.73
C LEU A 338 11.51 -6.18 -15.82
N PRO A 339 10.35 -5.55 -16.03
CA PRO A 339 9.85 -4.52 -15.12
C PRO A 339 9.53 -5.14 -13.77
N LEU A 340 10.16 -4.61 -12.72
CA LEU A 340 9.94 -5.00 -11.34
C LEU A 340 9.40 -3.82 -10.55
N TRP A 341 8.34 -4.06 -9.79
CA TRP A 341 7.82 -3.14 -8.81
C TRP A 341 7.81 -3.83 -7.44
N MET A 342 8.21 -3.13 -6.39
CA MET A 342 8.26 -3.70 -5.03
C MET A 342 7.60 -2.76 -4.01
N GLY A 343 6.67 -3.30 -3.24
CA GLY A 343 6.01 -2.60 -2.13
C GLY A 343 6.47 -3.14 -0.78
N TYR A 344 6.91 -2.28 0.12
CA TYR A 344 7.39 -2.67 1.46
C TYR A 344 6.94 -1.71 2.56
N GLY A 345 6.75 -2.26 3.76
CA GLY A 345 6.20 -1.58 4.92
C GLY A 345 7.27 -1.19 5.94
N GLY A 346 7.12 -0.06 6.62
CA GLY A 346 8.05 0.35 7.69
C GLY A 346 7.86 -0.39 9.01
N ASN A 347 6.66 -0.95 9.25
CA ASN A 347 6.37 -1.80 10.40
C ASN A 347 6.44 -3.29 10.08
N ASP A 348 6.84 -3.67 8.86
CA ASP A 348 6.94 -5.07 8.44
C ASP A 348 8.11 -5.74 9.17
N ALA A 349 7.81 -6.74 10.00
CA ALA A 349 8.83 -7.43 10.80
C ALA A 349 9.52 -8.60 10.06
N LEU A 350 9.07 -8.94 8.85
CA LEU A 350 9.56 -10.07 8.05
C LEU A 350 10.29 -9.62 6.78
N ALA A 351 9.82 -8.57 6.11
CA ALA A 351 10.49 -7.99 4.94
C ALA A 351 11.29 -6.74 5.34
N ASP A 352 12.43 -6.95 5.99
CA ASP A 352 13.29 -5.88 6.51
C ASP A 352 13.97 -5.06 5.38
N ILE A 353 14.15 -3.76 5.62
CA ILE A 353 14.78 -2.85 4.65
C ILE A 353 16.22 -3.23 4.31
N THR A 354 16.99 -3.78 5.27
CA THR A 354 18.37 -4.22 5.05
C THR A 354 18.42 -5.38 4.06
N ASP A 355 17.48 -6.32 4.19
CA ASP A 355 17.35 -7.48 3.32
C ASP A 355 16.83 -7.08 1.92
N LEU A 356 15.94 -6.08 1.84
CA LEU A 356 15.53 -5.48 0.57
C LEU A 356 16.70 -4.76 -0.12
N GLU A 357 17.45 -3.92 0.58
CA GLU A 357 18.62 -3.23 0.03
C GLU A 357 19.67 -4.21 -0.50
N HIS A 358 19.85 -5.35 0.17
CA HIS A 358 20.71 -6.41 -0.31
C HIS A 358 20.20 -7.00 -1.63
N THR A 359 18.90 -7.29 -1.73
CA THR A 359 18.25 -7.75 -2.96
C THR A 359 18.46 -6.75 -4.11
N LEU A 360 18.26 -5.46 -3.86
CA LEU A 360 18.42 -4.41 -4.87
C LEU A 360 19.86 -4.28 -5.40
N LYS A 361 20.86 -4.63 -4.60
CA LYS A 361 22.27 -4.61 -5.01
C LYS A 361 22.65 -5.77 -5.94
N GLU A 362 21.94 -6.90 -5.86
CA GLU A 362 22.22 -8.08 -6.68
C GLU A 362 21.42 -8.12 -7.99
N LEU A 363 20.32 -7.38 -8.07
CA LEU A 363 19.53 -7.23 -9.29
C LEU A 363 20.26 -6.39 -10.35
N GLN A 364 20.10 -6.79 -11.61
CA GLN A 364 20.61 -6.00 -12.74
C GLN A 364 19.71 -4.81 -13.09
N SER A 365 18.41 -4.91 -12.85
CA SER A 365 17.45 -3.81 -13.04
C SER A 365 17.28 -3.01 -11.75
N LYS A 366 16.77 -1.77 -11.89
CA LYS A 366 16.34 -0.94 -10.77
C LYS A 366 14.82 -1.04 -10.65
N PRO A 367 14.27 -1.76 -9.65
CA PRO A 367 12.84 -1.84 -9.43
C PRO A 367 12.24 -0.49 -9.02
N ASP A 368 10.97 -0.29 -9.36
CA ASP A 368 10.16 0.81 -8.82
C ASP A 368 9.72 0.47 -7.39
N LEU A 369 9.88 1.41 -6.46
CA LEU A 369 9.68 1.16 -5.04
C LEU A 369 8.49 1.94 -4.46
N LEU A 370 7.61 1.24 -3.76
CA LEU A 370 6.57 1.81 -2.91
C LEU A 370 6.92 1.53 -1.44
N TYR A 371 7.18 2.60 -0.69
CA TYR A 371 7.36 2.53 0.76
C TYR A 371 6.08 2.98 1.48
N LEU A 372 5.59 2.19 2.43
CA LEU A 372 4.44 2.51 3.30
C LEU A 372 4.85 2.42 4.77
N GLU A 373 5.14 3.55 5.40
CA GLU A 373 5.80 3.66 6.70
C GLU A 373 5.07 2.88 7.80
N ASN A 374 3.74 2.97 7.84
CA ASN A 374 2.95 2.31 8.88
C ASN A 374 2.49 0.89 8.53
N TYR A 375 2.78 0.38 7.33
CA TYR A 375 2.31 -0.94 6.91
C TYR A 375 3.13 -2.04 7.59
N GLY A 376 2.42 -3.00 8.18
CA GLY A 376 2.94 -4.30 8.59
C GLY A 376 2.83 -5.33 7.46
N HIS A 377 3.25 -6.56 7.73
CA HIS A 377 3.35 -7.60 6.70
C HIS A 377 2.01 -8.01 6.05
N LEU A 378 0.91 -7.92 6.81
CA LEU A 378 -0.43 -8.31 6.30
C LEU A 378 -1.21 -7.15 5.69
N ASP A 379 -0.84 -5.90 5.96
CA ASP A 379 -1.53 -4.73 5.42
C ASP A 379 -1.48 -4.69 3.88
N PHE A 380 -0.50 -5.32 3.24
CA PHE A 380 -0.44 -5.42 1.77
C PHE A 380 -1.49 -6.36 1.15
N LEU A 381 -2.12 -7.22 1.95
CA LEU A 381 -3.22 -8.09 1.52
C LEU A 381 -4.57 -7.66 2.09
N LEU A 382 -4.60 -7.29 3.38
CA LEU A 382 -5.83 -7.17 4.18
C LEU A 382 -6.00 -5.77 4.80
N SER A 383 -5.45 -4.73 4.15
CA SER A 383 -5.64 -3.35 4.59
C SER A 383 -6.97 -2.78 4.11
N THR A 384 -7.73 -2.27 5.07
CA THR A 384 -8.95 -1.48 4.83
C THR A 384 -8.69 -0.17 4.10
N ARG A 385 -7.44 0.30 4.08
CA ARG A 385 -6.98 1.57 3.50
C ARG A 385 -6.08 1.40 2.28
N SER A 386 -5.86 0.17 1.80
CA SER A 386 -4.96 -0.15 0.67
C SER A 386 -5.20 0.69 -0.58
N LYS A 387 -6.48 0.97 -0.90
CA LYS A 387 -6.89 1.81 -2.03
C LYS A 387 -6.52 3.29 -1.85
N GLU A 388 -6.53 3.79 -0.61
CA GLU A 388 -6.26 5.18 -0.26
C GLU A 388 -4.76 5.43 -0.07
N ASP A 389 -4.06 4.49 0.58
CA ASP A 389 -2.63 4.62 0.89
C ASP A 389 -1.73 4.42 -0.34
N ALA A 390 -2.24 3.72 -1.36
CA ALA A 390 -1.55 3.54 -2.64
C ALA A 390 -1.72 4.73 -3.61
N GLY A 391 -2.58 5.71 -3.30
CA GLY A 391 -3.00 6.72 -4.27
C GLY A 391 -2.95 8.15 -3.74
N ASP A 392 -2.16 9.00 -4.42
CA ASP A 392 -2.34 10.45 -4.38
C ASP A 392 -3.82 10.82 -4.53
N ALA A 393 -4.25 11.99 -4.02
CA ALA A 393 -5.67 12.39 -3.96
C ALA A 393 -6.48 12.19 -5.26
N TRP A 394 -5.79 12.19 -6.41
CA TRP A 394 -6.29 11.93 -7.76
C TRP A 394 -6.72 10.48 -8.04
N PHE A 395 -6.43 9.55 -7.13
CA PHE A 395 -6.63 8.11 -7.25
C PHE A 395 -7.48 7.49 -6.13
N LEU A 396 -7.94 8.29 -5.15
CA LEU A 396 -8.64 7.81 -3.94
C LEU A 396 -10.00 7.14 -4.22
N ASN A 397 -10.63 7.46 -5.35
CA ASN A 397 -11.89 6.86 -5.78
C ASN A 397 -11.70 5.56 -6.59
N THR A 398 -12.78 4.89 -7.00
CA THR A 398 -12.63 3.75 -7.95
C THR A 398 -12.05 4.26 -9.28
N PRO A 399 -11.37 3.50 -10.13
CA PRO A 399 -10.82 4.05 -11.39
C PRO A 399 -11.82 4.59 -12.37
N ASN A 400 -13.06 4.14 -12.29
CA ASN A 400 -14.14 4.74 -13.04
C ASN A 400 -14.56 6.12 -12.51
N GLN A 401 -14.09 6.50 -11.32
CA GLN A 401 -14.41 7.73 -10.62
C GLN A 401 -13.17 8.57 -10.28
N SER A 402 -11.96 8.02 -10.40
CA SER A 402 -10.69 8.69 -10.11
C SER A 402 -10.13 9.33 -11.36
N LEU A 403 -9.88 10.64 -11.31
CA LEU A 403 -9.51 11.43 -12.47
C LEU A 403 -8.25 10.89 -13.17
N GLY A 404 -7.21 10.52 -12.42
CA GLY A 404 -5.96 10.02 -13.01
C GLY A 404 -6.18 8.77 -13.89
N PHE A 405 -7.01 7.84 -13.43
CA PHE A 405 -7.36 6.64 -14.20
C PHE A 405 -8.31 6.94 -15.37
N ILE A 406 -9.26 7.88 -15.20
CA ILE A 406 -10.16 8.29 -16.28
C ILE A 406 -9.35 8.90 -17.44
N LEU A 407 -8.38 9.76 -17.13
CA LEU A 407 -7.50 10.37 -18.13
C LEU A 407 -6.67 9.31 -18.86
N ALA A 408 -6.02 8.41 -18.13
CA ALA A 408 -5.23 7.32 -18.74
C ALA A 408 -6.10 6.43 -19.65
N ASN A 409 -7.30 6.05 -19.20
CA ASN A 409 -8.25 5.26 -20.00
C ASN A 409 -8.76 5.98 -21.24
N ARG A 410 -8.69 7.32 -21.28
CA ARG A 410 -9.03 8.15 -22.44
C ARG A 410 -7.83 8.41 -23.36
N GLY A 411 -6.68 7.79 -23.08
CA GLY A 411 -5.48 7.84 -23.91
C GLY A 411 -4.57 9.04 -23.65
N PHE A 412 -4.77 9.77 -22.55
CA PHE A 412 -3.84 10.83 -22.14
C PHE A 412 -2.58 10.20 -21.52
N ASP A 413 -1.42 10.81 -21.80
CA ASP A 413 -0.19 10.56 -21.05
C ASP A 413 -0.24 11.35 -19.72
N VAL A 414 -0.46 10.65 -18.61
CA VAL A 414 -0.80 11.26 -17.31
C VAL A 414 0.43 11.36 -16.42
N TRP A 415 0.82 12.58 -16.09
CA TRP A 415 1.91 12.90 -15.18
C TRP A 415 1.37 13.45 -13.85
N VAL A 416 1.76 12.86 -12.72
CA VAL A 416 1.33 13.30 -11.38
C VAL A 416 2.48 13.97 -10.66
N GLY A 417 2.40 15.30 -10.55
CA GLY A 417 3.43 16.13 -9.93
C GLY A 417 3.48 16.02 -8.41
N ASN A 418 4.70 15.94 -7.85
CA ASN A 418 4.96 15.94 -6.40
C ASN A 418 5.90 17.09 -6.05
N VAL A 419 5.40 18.07 -5.29
CA VAL A 419 6.18 19.26 -4.89
C VAL A 419 7.07 19.00 -3.67
N ARG A 420 8.06 19.86 -3.41
CA ARG A 420 8.98 19.74 -2.27
C ARG A 420 8.23 19.56 -0.95
N GLY A 421 8.78 18.75 -0.05
CA GLY A 421 8.18 18.44 1.26
C GLY A 421 7.08 17.38 1.22
N THR A 422 6.61 16.96 0.04
CA THR A 422 5.80 15.74 -0.09
C THR A 422 6.66 14.50 0.14
N ARG A 423 6.04 13.38 0.53
CA ARG A 423 6.73 12.11 0.78
C ARG A 423 7.57 11.60 -0.40
N ARG A 424 7.22 12.00 -1.63
CA ARG A 424 7.93 11.63 -2.86
C ARG A 424 9.02 12.63 -3.27
N SER A 425 9.13 13.75 -2.58
CA SER A 425 10.06 14.85 -2.88
C SER A 425 10.70 15.43 -1.59
N GLN A 426 11.33 14.58 -0.78
CA GLN A 426 11.99 14.94 0.50
C GLN A 426 13.52 15.08 0.42
N SER A 427 14.12 14.92 -0.76
CA SER A 427 15.57 15.04 -0.91
C SER A 427 15.97 16.45 -1.34
N HIS A 428 17.07 16.96 -0.79
CA HIS A 428 17.69 18.23 -1.20
C HIS A 428 19.19 18.02 -1.41
N VAL A 429 19.77 18.75 -2.37
CA VAL A 429 21.18 18.56 -2.78
C VAL A 429 22.20 18.80 -1.67
N SER A 430 21.85 19.61 -0.67
CA SER A 430 22.76 20.06 0.39
C SER A 430 22.15 20.14 1.79
N LEU A 431 20.84 19.92 1.94
CA LEU A 431 20.11 20.07 3.20
C LEU A 431 19.43 18.76 3.55
N LEU A 432 19.32 18.47 4.83
CA LEU A 432 18.61 17.31 5.37
C LEU A 432 17.24 17.73 5.86
N GLU A 433 16.26 16.80 5.89
CA GLU A 433 14.90 17.08 6.38
C GLU A 433 14.86 17.65 7.80
N LYS A 434 15.85 17.31 8.64
CA LYS A 434 15.97 17.84 10.00
C LYS A 434 16.47 19.30 10.06
N ASP A 435 17.03 19.82 8.96
CA ASP A 435 17.57 21.17 8.91
C ASP A 435 16.42 22.16 8.75
N LYS A 436 16.44 23.25 9.53
CA LYS A 436 15.37 24.26 9.49
C LYS A 436 15.26 24.90 8.11
N GLU A 437 16.40 25.12 7.46
CA GLU A 437 16.52 25.70 6.13
C GLU A 437 15.88 24.84 5.05
N PHE A 438 15.77 23.52 5.25
CA PHE A 438 15.09 22.62 4.32
C PHE A 438 13.60 22.97 4.16
N TRP A 439 12.99 23.49 5.23
CA TRP A 439 11.58 23.84 5.31
C TRP A 439 11.32 25.35 5.11
N ASP A 440 12.35 26.14 4.80
CA ASP A 440 12.22 27.60 4.60
C ASP A 440 11.73 27.92 3.19
N TRP A 441 10.49 27.54 2.91
CA TRP A 441 9.79 27.80 1.65
C TRP A 441 8.29 27.95 1.89
N SER A 442 7.61 28.54 0.92
CA SER A 442 6.17 28.74 0.90
C SER A 442 5.59 28.28 -0.43
N TRP A 443 4.29 28.48 -0.63
CA TRP A 443 3.63 28.12 -1.90
C TRP A 443 4.25 28.82 -3.13
N GLN A 444 4.91 29.97 -2.95
CA GLN A 444 5.53 30.69 -4.07
C GLN A 444 6.73 29.90 -4.65
N GLU A 445 7.56 29.26 -3.82
CA GLU A 445 8.65 28.41 -4.28
C GLU A 445 8.12 27.17 -5.02
N LEU A 446 6.98 26.62 -4.56
CA LEU A 446 6.31 25.51 -5.25
C LEU A 446 5.88 25.92 -6.66
N SER A 447 5.51 27.19 -6.86
CA SER A 447 5.11 27.73 -8.15
C SER A 447 6.30 28.06 -9.05
N LEU A 448 7.25 28.83 -8.50
CA LEU A 448 8.36 29.39 -9.26
C LEU A 448 9.40 28.32 -9.64
N TYR A 449 9.63 27.36 -8.75
CA TYR A 449 10.67 26.35 -8.94
C TYR A 449 10.07 24.99 -9.27
N ASP A 450 9.18 24.47 -8.43
CA ASP A 450 8.78 23.05 -8.53
C ASP A 450 7.88 22.80 -9.75
N LEU A 451 6.74 23.50 -9.85
CA LEU A 451 5.83 23.32 -10.97
C LEU A 451 6.47 23.73 -12.30
N GLY A 452 7.23 24.83 -12.31
CA GLY A 452 7.95 25.28 -13.49
C GLY A 452 8.91 24.21 -14.02
N GLU A 453 9.69 23.57 -13.14
CA GLU A 453 10.62 22.52 -13.53
C GLU A 453 9.92 21.23 -13.95
N MET A 454 8.81 20.85 -13.30
CA MET A 454 7.97 19.73 -13.74
C MET A 454 7.44 19.95 -15.16
N ILE A 455 6.95 21.16 -15.47
CA ILE A 455 6.46 21.50 -16.81
C ILE A 455 7.59 21.40 -17.83
N ARG A 456 8.77 21.97 -17.54
CA ARG A 456 9.95 21.87 -18.42
C ARG A 456 10.36 20.43 -18.69
N TYR A 457 10.43 19.63 -17.64
CA TYR A 457 10.82 18.22 -17.74
C TYR A 457 9.84 17.44 -18.63
N VAL A 458 8.54 17.50 -18.33
CA VAL A 458 7.52 16.78 -19.10
C VAL A 458 7.46 17.28 -20.54
N TYR A 459 7.59 18.59 -20.77
CA TYR A 459 7.67 19.14 -22.12
C TYR A 459 8.92 18.62 -22.86
N SER A 460 10.07 18.53 -22.20
CA SER A 460 11.31 18.01 -22.80
C SER A 460 11.21 16.53 -23.19
N VAL A 461 10.44 15.74 -22.44
CA VAL A 461 10.23 14.30 -22.69
C VAL A 461 9.19 14.08 -23.78
N THR A 462 8.09 14.83 -23.75
CA THR A 462 6.92 14.59 -24.63
C THR A 462 6.93 15.43 -25.90
N ASN A 463 7.74 16.50 -25.94
CA ASN A 463 7.75 17.54 -26.97
C ASN A 463 6.35 18.10 -27.29
N SER A 464 5.46 18.09 -26.29
CA SER A 464 4.04 18.42 -26.43
C SER A 464 3.63 19.43 -25.37
N ARG A 465 2.77 20.39 -25.71
CA ARG A 465 2.20 21.31 -24.72
C ARG A 465 1.33 20.56 -23.72
N LEU A 466 1.45 20.91 -22.44
CA LEU A 466 0.80 20.21 -21.35
C LEU A 466 -0.63 20.71 -21.12
N PHE A 467 -1.50 19.80 -20.68
CA PHE A 467 -2.74 20.15 -20.00
C PHE A 467 -2.55 20.04 -18.50
N ILE A 468 -2.67 21.17 -17.80
CA ILE A 468 -2.43 21.23 -16.35
C ILE A 468 -3.75 21.14 -15.60
N ILE A 469 -3.83 20.27 -14.61
CA ILE A 469 -4.99 20.16 -13.73
C ILE A 469 -4.54 20.48 -12.30
N GLY A 470 -5.11 21.54 -11.73
CA GLY A 470 -4.85 21.96 -10.36
C GLY A 470 -6.11 21.84 -9.51
N HIS A 471 -5.96 21.46 -8.24
CA HIS A 471 -7.01 21.56 -7.23
C HIS A 471 -6.51 22.39 -6.04
N SER A 472 -7.35 23.29 -5.52
CA SER A 472 -7.04 24.05 -4.31
C SER A 472 -5.69 24.80 -4.38
N GLN A 473 -4.73 24.51 -3.52
CA GLN A 473 -3.37 25.09 -3.58
C GLN A 473 -2.68 24.87 -4.94
N GLY A 474 -2.98 23.77 -5.63
CA GLY A 474 -2.49 23.54 -6.99
C GLY A 474 -2.92 24.62 -7.99
N THR A 475 -4.08 25.27 -7.78
CA THR A 475 -4.55 26.33 -8.68
C THR A 475 -3.79 27.64 -8.48
N ILE A 476 -3.48 28.03 -7.23
CA ILE A 476 -2.70 29.25 -6.97
C ILE A 476 -1.27 29.09 -7.50
N ILE A 477 -0.68 27.90 -7.29
CA ILE A 477 0.64 27.55 -7.81
C ILE A 477 0.64 27.60 -9.35
N SER A 478 -0.40 27.08 -9.99
CA SER A 478 -0.55 27.10 -11.46
C SER A 478 -0.68 28.52 -12.00
N LEU A 479 -1.59 29.33 -11.46
CA LEU A 479 -1.81 30.71 -11.90
C LEU A 479 -0.54 31.56 -11.73
N ALA A 480 0.15 31.43 -10.60
CA ALA A 480 1.42 32.12 -10.38
C ALA A 480 2.50 31.65 -11.38
N ALA A 481 2.57 30.35 -11.69
CA ALA A 481 3.54 29.82 -12.65
C ALA A 481 3.26 30.32 -14.08
N PHE A 482 1.98 30.44 -14.46
CA PHE A 482 1.57 30.95 -15.77
C PHE A 482 1.85 32.45 -15.99
N THR A 483 2.23 33.19 -14.94
CA THR A 483 2.73 34.57 -15.10
C THR A 483 4.16 34.62 -15.67
N GLN A 484 4.87 33.48 -15.69
CA GLN A 484 6.19 33.34 -16.30
C GLN A 484 6.06 33.00 -17.80
N PRO A 485 6.56 33.85 -18.71
CA PRO A 485 6.41 33.64 -20.15
C PRO A 485 6.98 32.32 -20.66
N ASP A 486 8.16 31.92 -20.15
CA ASP A 486 8.82 30.67 -20.53
C ASP A 486 8.01 29.43 -20.13
N ILE A 487 7.28 29.50 -19.01
CA ILE A 487 6.45 28.40 -18.53
C ILE A 487 5.14 28.31 -19.32
N VAL A 488 4.44 29.43 -19.49
CA VAL A 488 3.09 29.42 -20.08
C VAL A 488 3.08 29.01 -21.55
N GLU A 489 4.18 29.22 -22.28
CA GLU A 489 4.34 28.77 -23.68
C GLU A 489 4.32 27.23 -23.85
N MET A 490 4.68 26.50 -22.79
CA MET A 490 4.64 25.03 -22.74
C MET A 490 3.28 24.49 -22.28
N VAL A 491 2.31 25.36 -21.95
CA VAL A 491 0.98 24.97 -21.46
C VAL A 491 -0.06 25.20 -22.56
N GLY A 492 -0.80 24.15 -22.92
CA GLY A 492 -1.85 24.21 -23.93
C GLY A 492 -3.21 24.63 -23.36
N ALA A 493 -3.54 24.12 -22.18
CA ALA A 493 -4.76 24.45 -21.45
C ALA A 493 -4.59 24.12 -19.96
N ALA A 494 -5.43 24.69 -19.10
CA ALA A 494 -5.46 24.32 -17.70
C ALA A 494 -6.89 24.21 -17.15
N ALA A 495 -7.13 23.20 -16.32
CA ALA A 495 -8.34 23.05 -15.53
C ALA A 495 -8.05 23.31 -14.05
N LEU A 496 -8.72 24.30 -13.46
CA LEU A 496 -8.54 24.72 -12.09
C LEU A 496 -9.80 24.36 -11.29
N LEU A 497 -9.68 23.30 -10.49
CA LEU A 497 -10.73 22.80 -9.60
C LEU A 497 -10.64 23.55 -8.27
N CYS A 498 -11.72 24.18 -7.82
CA CYS A 498 -11.74 25.01 -6.61
C CYS A 498 -10.66 26.10 -6.64
N PRO A 499 -10.68 27.02 -7.62
CA PRO A 499 -9.63 28.03 -7.80
C PRO A 499 -9.46 28.90 -6.55
N ILE A 500 -8.30 28.79 -5.93
CA ILE A 500 -7.81 29.67 -4.87
C ILE A 500 -6.81 30.64 -5.48
N THR A 501 -6.99 31.93 -5.22
CA THR A 501 -6.04 33.01 -5.56
C THR A 501 -6.04 34.08 -4.47
N TYR A 502 -7.22 34.34 -3.91
CA TYR A 502 -7.42 35.14 -2.71
C TYR A 502 -8.13 34.28 -1.67
N LEU A 503 -7.89 34.61 -0.40
CA LEU A 503 -8.47 33.93 0.76
C LEU A 503 -9.15 34.92 1.71
N LYS A 504 -9.55 36.08 1.21
CA LYS A 504 -10.06 37.17 2.05
C LYS A 504 -11.47 36.89 2.55
N HIS A 505 -12.27 36.19 1.75
CA HIS A 505 -13.69 35.94 2.03
C HIS A 505 -13.99 34.47 2.32
N ILE A 506 -12.97 33.66 2.66
CA ILE A 506 -13.18 32.27 3.06
C ILE A 506 -14.15 32.16 4.24
N THR A 507 -14.95 31.11 4.25
CA THR A 507 -15.95 30.84 5.29
C THR A 507 -15.56 29.67 6.20
N ALA A 508 -14.40 29.05 5.94
CA ALA A 508 -13.85 27.95 6.72
C ALA A 508 -13.56 28.40 8.17
N ARG A 509 -14.36 27.90 9.12
CA ARG A 509 -14.39 28.39 10.51
C ARG A 509 -13.08 28.13 11.25
N LEU A 510 -12.48 26.97 11.05
CA LEU A 510 -11.26 26.56 11.73
C LEU A 510 -10.06 27.40 11.26
N PRO A 511 -9.72 27.49 9.95
CA PRO A 511 -8.68 28.40 9.47
C PRO A 511 -8.84 29.85 9.95
N LEU A 512 -10.06 30.40 9.92
CA LEU A 512 -10.32 31.75 10.40
C LEU A 512 -10.04 31.91 11.91
N ARG A 513 -10.31 30.89 12.73
CA ARG A 513 -9.95 30.90 14.16
C ARG A 513 -8.44 30.84 14.34
N LEU A 514 -7.75 29.97 13.61
CA LEU A 514 -6.29 29.83 13.69
C LEU A 514 -5.57 31.13 13.30
N VAL A 515 -6.01 31.79 12.23
CA VAL A 515 -5.48 33.11 11.81
C VAL A 515 -5.76 34.18 12.85
N LYS A 516 -6.96 34.22 13.47
CA LYS A 516 -7.27 35.17 14.55
C LYS A 516 -6.39 34.96 15.79
N MET A 517 -5.99 33.72 16.05
CA MET A 517 -5.08 33.36 17.12
C MET A 517 -3.60 33.61 16.77
N HIS A 518 -3.30 34.05 15.54
CA HIS A 518 -1.93 34.21 15.02
C HIS A 518 -1.09 32.94 15.21
N LEU A 519 -1.74 31.76 15.11
CA LEU A 519 -1.10 30.48 15.36
C LEU A 519 0.05 30.21 14.37
N ASP A 520 -0.07 30.73 13.15
CA ASP A 520 0.98 30.74 12.13
C ASP A 520 2.27 31.41 12.63
N GLN A 521 2.16 32.59 13.25
CA GLN A 521 3.31 33.30 13.81
C GLN A 521 3.88 32.57 15.03
N VAL A 522 3.00 32.07 15.91
CA VAL A 522 3.41 31.29 17.10
C VAL A 522 4.18 30.03 16.68
N MET A 523 3.71 29.30 15.67
CA MET A 523 4.40 28.09 15.17
C MET A 523 5.80 28.40 14.65
N LEU A 524 5.96 29.47 13.88
CA LEU A 524 7.26 29.89 13.34
C LEU A 524 8.25 30.28 14.45
N GLU A 525 7.77 30.95 15.50
CA GLU A 525 8.58 31.35 16.66
C GLU A 525 8.95 30.17 17.56
N MET A 526 8.05 29.20 17.71
CA MET A 526 8.33 27.95 18.41
C MET A 526 9.29 27.02 17.64
N GLY A 527 9.75 27.44 16.45
CA GLY A 527 10.66 26.65 15.63
C GLY A 527 9.99 25.43 14.99
N ILE A 528 8.66 25.46 14.85
CA ILE A 528 7.91 24.41 14.16
C ILE A 528 8.00 24.69 12.67
N HIS A 529 8.83 23.92 11.98
CA HIS A 529 9.08 24.07 10.54
C HIS A 529 8.42 22.99 9.69
N GLN A 530 8.06 21.86 10.30
CA GLN A 530 7.35 20.77 9.64
C GLN A 530 5.96 20.58 10.27
N LEU A 531 4.92 20.70 9.46
CA LEU A 531 3.54 20.41 9.86
C LEU A 531 3.14 19.01 9.39
N ASN A 532 3.54 17.99 10.15
CA ASN A 532 3.14 16.61 9.91
C ASN A 532 1.97 16.21 10.82
N PHE A 533 0.74 16.39 10.35
CA PHE A 533 -0.48 16.00 11.10
C PHE A 533 -0.63 14.49 11.28
N LYS A 534 0.16 13.66 10.57
CA LYS A 534 0.22 12.20 10.75
C LYS A 534 1.26 11.77 11.79
N SER A 535 2.08 12.68 12.29
CA SER A 535 3.03 12.39 13.38
C SER A 535 2.29 12.18 14.72
N ASP A 536 2.93 11.56 15.71
CA ASP A 536 2.35 11.38 17.05
C ASP A 536 1.90 12.70 17.69
N TRP A 537 2.69 13.76 17.54
CA TRP A 537 2.33 15.09 18.04
C TRP A 537 1.20 15.71 17.21
N GLY A 538 1.25 15.59 15.89
CA GLY A 538 0.20 16.11 14.99
C GLY A 538 -1.15 15.44 15.27
N THR A 539 -1.14 14.12 15.45
CA THR A 539 -2.31 13.32 15.82
C THR A 539 -2.84 13.73 17.19
N ARG A 540 -1.97 13.94 18.18
CA ARG A 540 -2.36 14.45 19.52
C ARG A 540 -2.97 15.85 19.46
N ILE A 541 -2.45 16.76 18.63
CA ILE A 541 -3.05 18.08 18.44
C ILE A 541 -4.43 17.96 17.82
N MET A 542 -4.57 17.15 16.77
CA MET A 542 -5.86 16.91 16.12
C MET A 542 -6.87 16.29 17.10
N ASP A 543 -6.42 15.34 17.92
CA ASP A 543 -7.23 14.69 18.95
C ASP A 543 -7.57 15.64 20.11
N MET A 544 -6.67 16.53 20.49
CA MET A 544 -6.91 17.57 21.50
C MET A 544 -7.87 18.65 20.99
N MET A 545 -7.78 19.02 19.71
CA MET A 545 -8.75 19.91 19.04
C MET A 545 -10.13 19.24 18.96
N CYS A 546 -10.19 17.92 18.75
CA CYS A 546 -11.42 17.12 18.77
C CYS A 546 -12.03 16.96 20.18
N ASN A 547 -11.21 16.77 21.21
CA ASN A 547 -11.70 16.49 22.58
C ASN A 547 -12.12 17.76 23.35
N GLY A 548 -11.82 18.95 22.84
CA GLY A 548 -11.94 20.21 23.56
C GLY A 548 -12.91 21.23 22.96
N HIS A 549 -14.09 20.83 22.47
CA HIS A 549 -15.19 21.68 21.91
C HIS A 549 -15.39 21.68 20.38
N VAL A 550 -14.85 20.71 19.63
CA VAL A 550 -15.11 20.54 18.18
C VAL A 550 -15.46 19.07 17.92
N GLU A 551 -16.67 18.74 17.44
CA GLU A 551 -16.97 17.35 17.02
C GLU A 551 -15.97 16.93 15.90
N CYS A 552 -15.43 15.71 15.88
CA CYS A 552 -14.50 15.33 14.80
C CYS A 552 -15.20 15.27 13.41
N ASP A 553 -16.51 15.01 13.37
CA ASP A 553 -17.35 15.21 12.17
C ASP A 553 -17.31 16.70 11.71
N ASP A 554 -17.17 17.62 12.66
CA ASP A 554 -17.01 19.07 12.47
C ASP A 554 -15.62 19.45 11.94
N LEU A 555 -14.62 18.56 11.91
CA LEU A 555 -13.25 18.90 11.48
C LEU A 555 -13.11 18.84 9.95
N LEU A 556 -13.62 17.77 9.32
CA LEU A 556 -13.79 17.72 7.86
C LEU A 556 -14.90 18.68 7.39
N THR A 557 -15.99 18.80 8.13
CA THR A 557 -17.04 19.80 7.81
C THR A 557 -16.67 21.24 8.20
N SER A 558 -15.62 21.49 8.99
CA SER A 558 -15.11 22.87 9.18
C SER A 558 -14.48 23.46 7.91
N PHE A 559 -14.17 22.58 6.95
CA PHE A 559 -13.65 22.89 5.62
C PHE A 559 -14.75 22.88 4.52
N THR A 560 -16.01 22.55 4.86
CA THR A 560 -17.14 22.49 3.92
C THR A 560 -18.43 23.05 4.53
N VAL A 561 -19.21 23.85 3.82
CA VAL A 561 -20.28 24.69 4.44
C VAL A 561 -21.46 23.89 5.07
N ASN A 562 -21.59 22.57 4.88
CA ASN A 562 -22.69 21.75 5.41
C ASN A 562 -22.23 20.49 6.18
N LYS A 563 -23.06 20.06 7.15
CA LYS A 563 -22.94 18.79 7.87
C LYS A 563 -23.00 17.61 6.90
N CYS A 564 -21.99 16.74 6.90
CA CYS A 564 -22.08 15.42 6.29
C CYS A 564 -23.25 14.65 6.93
N SER A 565 -24.33 14.41 6.20
CA SER A 565 -25.37 13.49 6.66
C SER A 565 -24.95 12.04 6.37
N ALA A 566 -24.04 11.51 7.19
CA ALA A 566 -23.73 10.08 7.21
C ALA A 566 -23.95 9.55 8.64
N ARG A 567 -25.20 9.61 9.11
CA ARG A 567 -25.62 8.85 10.30
C ARG A 567 -25.74 7.37 9.94
N SER A 568 -24.63 6.63 9.93
CA SER A 568 -24.61 5.19 10.23
C SER A 568 -23.19 4.60 10.12
N SER A 569 -22.35 4.80 11.14
CA SER A 569 -21.39 3.81 11.64
C SER A 569 -20.53 4.48 12.71
N GLY A 570 -20.97 4.38 13.96
CA GLY A 570 -20.24 4.96 15.08
C GLY A 570 -18.93 4.24 15.33
N ILE A 571 -17.82 4.97 15.22
CA ILE A 571 -16.55 4.66 15.89
C ILE A 571 -15.91 6.02 16.23
N CYS A 572 -16.25 6.57 17.39
CA CYS A 572 -15.45 7.61 18.03
C CYS A 572 -15.78 7.64 19.52
N ALA A 573 -15.08 6.81 20.29
CA ALA A 573 -14.64 7.05 21.67
C ALA A 573 -14.26 5.72 22.33
N THR A 574 -13.01 5.59 22.78
CA THR A 574 -12.70 5.05 24.12
C THR A 574 -11.22 5.33 24.49
N SER A 575 -11.06 6.29 25.40
CA SER A 575 -10.18 6.30 26.59
C SER A 575 -8.72 5.83 26.50
N PHE A 576 -7.77 6.75 26.71
CA PHE A 576 -6.63 6.52 27.62
C PHE A 576 -6.13 7.83 28.26
N LEU A 577 -6.25 7.91 29.59
CA LEU A 577 -5.56 8.88 30.44
C LEU A 577 -4.14 8.36 30.72
N LEU A 578 -3.11 9.21 30.52
CA LEU A 578 -2.07 9.55 31.52
C LEU A 578 -0.88 10.33 30.93
N SER A 579 -0.65 11.50 31.53
CA SER A 579 0.62 12.19 31.85
C SER A 579 1.80 12.21 30.86
N SER A 580 2.13 13.42 30.39
CA SER A 580 3.51 13.94 30.47
C SER A 580 3.48 15.47 30.40
N GLY A 581 4.03 16.12 31.42
CA GLY A 581 3.97 17.57 31.59
C GLY A 581 4.88 18.35 30.65
N THR A 582 4.33 19.42 30.10
CA THR A 582 5.08 20.61 29.68
C THR A 582 4.30 21.83 30.15
N ASN A 583 4.89 22.59 31.07
CA ASN A 583 4.33 23.81 31.66
C ASN A 583 4.08 24.87 30.57
N ILE A 584 2.81 25.14 30.24
CA ILE A 584 2.38 26.33 29.48
C ILE A 584 1.86 27.39 30.46
N SER A 585 2.68 27.77 31.45
CA SER A 585 2.28 28.70 32.51
C SER A 585 2.88 30.11 32.38
N ASN A 586 3.65 30.43 31.34
CA ASN A 586 4.42 31.68 31.29
C ASN A 586 3.93 32.75 30.30
N PHE A 587 2.77 32.59 29.65
CA PHE A 587 2.28 33.56 28.66
C PHE A 587 1.05 34.37 29.07
N ALA A 588 0.71 34.42 30.37
CA ALA A 588 -0.40 35.23 30.86
C ALA A 588 -0.09 36.73 31.05
N ASP A 589 1.18 37.17 30.86
CA ASP A 589 1.62 38.48 31.35
C ASP A 589 2.30 39.41 30.31
N SER A 590 2.16 39.14 29.01
CA SER A 590 2.69 40.05 27.97
C SER A 590 1.57 40.63 27.11
N ASP A 591 1.50 41.97 27.02
CA ASP A 591 0.55 42.71 26.18
C ASP A 591 0.74 42.30 24.70
N PRO A 592 -0.22 41.57 24.10
CA PRO A 592 -0.09 41.05 22.74
C PRO A 592 0.19 42.17 21.72
N ARG A 593 -0.31 43.39 21.96
CA ARG A 593 -0.19 44.51 21.01
C ARG A 593 1.24 45.04 20.86
N ARG A 594 2.09 44.88 21.87
CA ARG A 594 3.49 45.29 21.82
C ARG A 594 4.33 44.26 21.05
N TYR A 595 4.06 42.98 21.28
CA TYR A 595 4.71 41.86 20.59
C TYR A 595 4.47 41.88 19.08
N PHE A 596 3.21 42.07 18.65
CA PHE A 596 2.87 42.14 17.22
C PHE A 596 3.50 43.33 16.50
N ARG A 597 3.77 44.44 17.21
CA ARG A 597 4.44 45.59 16.61
C ARG A 597 5.89 45.25 16.25
N ASP A 598 6.58 44.55 17.14
CA ASP A 598 7.98 44.15 16.95
C ASP A 598 8.13 43.14 15.80
N VAL A 599 7.22 42.16 15.70
CA VAL A 599 7.13 41.19 14.59
C VAL A 599 6.93 41.88 13.23
N LEU A 600 6.02 42.86 13.13
CA LEU A 600 5.77 43.61 11.88
C LEU A 600 7.00 44.41 11.42
N THR A 601 7.79 44.97 12.36
CA THR A 601 9.08 45.62 12.04
C THR A 601 10.13 44.62 11.57
N MET A 602 10.18 43.41 12.15
CA MET A 602 11.09 42.34 11.74
C MET A 602 10.79 41.81 10.33
N GLU A 603 9.51 41.64 9.97
CA GLU A 603 9.08 41.22 8.63
C GLU A 603 9.43 42.27 7.56
N CYS A 604 9.30 43.57 7.87
CA CYS A 604 9.69 44.64 6.94
C CYS A 604 11.18 44.57 6.57
N GLY A 605 12.07 44.25 7.54
CA GLY A 605 13.50 44.07 7.29
C GLY A 605 13.81 42.85 6.41
N LYS A 606 13.06 41.75 6.59
CA LYS A 606 13.20 40.55 5.76
C LYS A 606 12.74 40.78 4.31
N ASN A 607 11.62 41.47 4.11
CA ASN A 607 11.13 41.79 2.76
C ASN A 607 12.09 42.70 1.99
N VAL A 608 12.67 43.71 2.63
CA VAL A 608 13.68 44.56 1.98
C VAL A 608 14.92 43.75 1.63
N LYS A 609 15.37 42.84 2.50
CA LYS A 609 16.51 41.97 2.23
C LYS A 609 16.25 40.99 1.08
N HIS A 610 15.04 40.45 0.98
CA HIS A 610 14.70 39.40 0.01
C HIS A 610 14.21 39.97 -1.33
N TYR A 611 13.32 40.97 -1.32
CA TYR A 611 12.71 41.55 -2.51
C TYR A 611 13.26 42.93 -2.90
N GLY A 612 14.10 43.55 -2.06
CA GLY A 612 14.54 44.93 -2.26
C GLY A 612 13.45 45.99 -1.98
N GLN A 613 12.28 45.58 -1.47
CA GLN A 613 11.13 46.46 -1.20
C GLN A 613 10.36 46.01 0.04
N LEU A 614 9.59 46.94 0.63
CA LEU A 614 8.88 46.70 1.90
C LEU A 614 7.76 45.66 1.82
N LYS A 615 7.13 45.53 0.64
CA LYS A 615 6.03 44.59 0.39
C LYS A 615 6.47 43.60 -0.68
N PRO A 616 6.16 42.29 -0.54
CA PRO A 616 6.41 41.33 -1.61
C PRO A 616 5.76 41.77 -2.92
N PRO A 617 6.42 41.56 -4.08
CA PRO A 617 5.81 41.83 -5.37
C PRO A 617 4.55 40.97 -5.55
N LYS A 618 3.55 41.53 -6.21
CA LYS A 618 2.32 40.78 -6.54
C LYS A 618 2.55 39.97 -7.81
N PHE A 619 2.01 38.75 -7.85
CA PHE A 619 1.85 38.03 -9.11
C PHE A 619 0.83 38.76 -9.98
N ASP A 620 1.28 39.19 -11.15
CA ASP A 620 0.47 39.96 -12.09
C ASP A 620 -0.27 39.01 -13.04
N LEU A 621 -1.51 38.66 -12.68
CA LEU A 621 -2.34 37.74 -13.46
C LEU A 621 -2.66 38.28 -14.86
N SER A 622 -2.50 39.59 -15.08
CA SER A 622 -2.67 40.16 -16.42
C SER A 622 -1.57 39.70 -17.38
N ARG A 623 -0.46 39.13 -16.90
CA ARG A 623 0.58 38.53 -17.74
C ARG A 623 0.19 37.17 -18.31
N ILE A 624 -0.85 36.53 -17.75
CA ILE A 624 -1.37 35.28 -18.30
C ILE A 624 -2.04 35.62 -19.63
N PRO A 625 -1.56 35.07 -20.76
CA PRO A 625 -2.01 35.47 -22.08
C PRO A 625 -3.48 35.10 -22.27
N SER A 626 -4.22 35.93 -22.99
CA SER A 626 -5.63 35.69 -23.31
C SER A 626 -5.86 34.44 -24.18
N THR A 627 -4.78 33.93 -24.80
CA THR A 627 -4.76 32.69 -25.58
C THR A 627 -4.68 31.44 -24.70
N LEU A 628 -4.30 31.55 -23.43
CA LEU A 628 -4.31 30.39 -22.53
C LEU A 628 -5.74 30.00 -22.22
N LEU A 629 -6.05 28.75 -22.52
CA LEU A 629 -7.38 28.19 -22.36
C LEU A 629 -7.54 27.70 -20.93
N LEU A 630 -8.50 28.27 -20.21
CA LEU A 630 -8.76 27.98 -18.81
C LEU A 630 -10.15 27.40 -18.63
N TRP A 631 -10.25 26.32 -17.86
CA TRP A 631 -11.50 25.76 -17.35
C TRP A 631 -11.49 25.91 -15.83
N MET A 632 -12.57 26.40 -15.23
CA MET A 632 -12.63 26.66 -13.79
C MET A 632 -13.90 26.08 -13.18
N GLY A 633 -13.73 25.11 -12.29
CA GLY A 633 -14.82 24.49 -11.54
C GLY A 633 -14.89 25.05 -10.12
N TYR A 634 -16.06 25.53 -9.69
CA TYR A 634 -16.23 26.05 -8.33
C TYR A 634 -17.60 25.68 -7.75
N GLY A 635 -17.67 25.52 -6.43
CA GLY A 635 -18.82 24.95 -5.74
C GLY A 635 -19.51 25.94 -4.82
N GLY A 636 -20.84 25.85 -4.68
CA GLY A 636 -21.63 26.74 -3.82
C GLY A 636 -21.40 26.54 -2.33
N ASN A 637 -21.00 25.33 -1.92
CA ASN A 637 -20.69 24.98 -0.53
C ASN A 637 -19.18 24.97 -0.23
N ASN A 638 -18.37 25.58 -1.09
CA ASN A 638 -16.91 25.61 -0.95
C ASN A 638 -16.46 26.68 0.04
N ALA A 639 -15.88 26.25 1.17
CA ALA A 639 -15.49 27.17 2.24
C ALA A 639 -14.17 27.93 2.00
N PHE A 640 -13.40 27.55 0.97
CA PHE A 640 -12.09 28.12 0.64
C PHE A 640 -12.07 28.90 -0.68
N ALA A 641 -12.76 28.43 -1.71
CA ALA A 641 -12.87 29.10 -3.00
C ALA A 641 -14.16 29.95 -3.02
N ASP A 642 -14.14 31.07 -2.29
CA ASP A 642 -15.29 31.98 -2.22
C ASP A 642 -15.55 32.69 -3.56
N ILE A 643 -16.83 32.90 -3.88
CA ILE A 643 -17.24 33.51 -5.15
C ILE A 643 -16.75 34.95 -5.31
N THR A 644 -16.62 35.71 -4.21
CA THR A 644 -16.11 37.10 -4.22
C THR A 644 -14.64 37.12 -4.59
N ASP A 645 -13.87 36.18 -4.04
CA ASP A 645 -12.44 36.01 -4.31
C ASP A 645 -12.20 35.49 -5.74
N LEU A 646 -13.06 34.59 -6.23
CA LEU A 646 -13.04 34.16 -7.63
C LEU A 646 -13.37 35.32 -8.59
N GLN A 647 -14.40 36.12 -8.30
CA GLN A 647 -14.73 37.30 -9.11
C GLN A 647 -13.58 38.31 -9.15
N HIS A 648 -12.81 38.45 -8.07
CA HIS A 648 -11.61 39.29 -8.08
C HIS A 648 -10.54 38.71 -9.01
N THR A 649 -10.29 37.40 -8.94
CA THR A 649 -9.37 36.68 -9.85
C THR A 649 -9.75 36.89 -11.31
N LEU A 650 -11.03 36.72 -11.65
CA LEU A 650 -11.55 36.87 -13.02
C LEU A 650 -11.40 38.30 -13.57
N LYS A 651 -11.37 39.32 -12.70
CA LYS A 651 -11.15 40.72 -13.12
C LYS A 651 -9.68 41.01 -13.47
N GLU A 652 -8.73 40.30 -12.87
CA GLU A 652 -7.31 40.49 -13.13
C GLU A 652 -6.81 39.65 -14.32
N LEU A 653 -7.52 38.56 -14.66
CA LEU A 653 -7.18 37.71 -15.81
C LEU A 653 -7.55 38.37 -17.14
N GLN A 654 -6.63 38.29 -18.11
CA GLN A 654 -6.94 38.60 -19.51
C GLN A 654 -7.64 37.43 -20.22
N ALA A 655 -7.29 36.19 -19.85
CA ALA A 655 -7.97 34.99 -20.33
C ALA A 655 -9.42 34.96 -19.85
N LYS A 656 -10.30 34.36 -20.67
CA LYS A 656 -11.71 34.16 -20.33
C LYS A 656 -11.95 32.69 -20.01
N PRO A 657 -11.98 32.28 -18.74
CA PRO A 657 -12.16 30.88 -18.38
C PRO A 657 -13.58 30.39 -18.69
N ASP A 658 -13.69 29.11 -19.07
CA ASP A 658 -14.96 28.39 -19.09
C ASP A 658 -15.33 28.02 -17.64
N LEU A 659 -16.39 28.63 -17.13
CA LEU A 659 -16.79 28.57 -15.71
C LEU A 659 -17.88 27.53 -15.49
N HIS A 660 -17.64 26.61 -14.56
CA HIS A 660 -18.57 25.55 -14.20
C HIS A 660 -18.91 25.62 -12.71
N TYR A 661 -20.16 25.98 -12.43
CA TYR A 661 -20.67 26.09 -11.07
C TYR A 661 -21.43 24.83 -10.65
N LEU A 662 -21.11 24.32 -9.46
CA LEU A 662 -21.79 23.17 -8.83
C LEU A 662 -22.32 23.58 -7.45
N GLU A 663 -23.61 23.90 -7.37
CA GLU A 663 -24.25 24.46 -6.17
C GLU A 663 -23.97 23.66 -4.90
N ASN A 664 -24.08 22.32 -4.96
CA ASN A 664 -23.95 21.47 -3.78
C ASN A 664 -22.51 21.04 -3.46
N TYR A 665 -21.53 21.35 -4.31
CA TYR A 665 -20.16 20.87 -4.11
C TYR A 665 -19.41 21.71 -3.08
N GLY A 666 -18.85 21.03 -2.08
CA GLY A 666 -17.83 21.52 -1.16
C GLY A 666 -16.42 21.48 -1.75
N HIS A 667 -15.42 21.84 -0.93
CA HIS A 667 -14.05 22.03 -1.41
C HIS A 667 -13.40 20.76 -1.97
N ILE A 668 -13.60 19.61 -1.31
CA ILE A 668 -12.98 18.34 -1.69
C ILE A 668 -13.85 17.51 -2.63
N ASP A 669 -15.14 17.86 -2.78
CA ASP A 669 -16.10 17.08 -3.56
C ASP A 669 -15.69 16.96 -5.03
N PHE A 670 -15.01 17.97 -5.59
CA PHE A 670 -14.43 17.94 -6.94
C PHE A 670 -13.44 16.79 -7.17
N LEU A 671 -12.88 16.21 -6.11
CA LEU A 671 -12.01 15.03 -6.15
C LEU A 671 -12.72 13.77 -5.67
N LEU A 672 -13.52 13.89 -4.59
CA LEU A 672 -13.98 12.73 -3.82
C LEU A 672 -15.46 12.36 -4.04
N SER A 673 -16.29 13.24 -4.60
CA SER A 673 -17.69 12.90 -4.86
C SER A 673 -17.81 11.71 -5.82
N THR A 674 -18.72 10.79 -5.50
CA THR A 674 -19.02 9.62 -6.35
C THR A 674 -19.58 10.00 -7.71
N ARG A 675 -20.04 11.25 -7.87
CA ARG A 675 -20.55 11.85 -9.12
C ARG A 675 -19.55 12.77 -9.84
N SER A 676 -18.33 12.93 -9.32
CA SER A 676 -17.34 13.83 -9.94
C SER A 676 -17.00 13.45 -11.38
N ARG A 677 -17.12 12.17 -11.74
CA ARG A 677 -16.98 11.72 -13.12
C ARG A 677 -17.94 12.46 -14.05
N GLU A 678 -19.23 12.36 -13.78
CA GLU A 678 -20.28 12.92 -14.64
C GLU A 678 -20.39 14.44 -14.50
N ASP A 679 -20.28 14.95 -13.28
CA ASP A 679 -20.55 16.37 -12.97
C ASP A 679 -19.35 17.27 -13.29
N VAL A 680 -18.11 16.76 -13.19
CA VAL A 680 -16.87 17.54 -13.33
C VAL A 680 -16.01 17.02 -14.49
N TYR A 681 -15.58 15.75 -14.44
CA TYR A 681 -14.49 15.26 -15.29
C TYR A 681 -14.89 15.09 -16.75
N ASP A 682 -16.07 14.54 -17.05
CA ASP A 682 -16.52 14.39 -18.43
C ASP A 682 -16.72 15.76 -19.12
N ARG A 683 -17.11 16.80 -18.35
CA ARG A 683 -17.21 18.18 -18.86
C ARG A 683 -15.86 18.83 -19.10
N MET A 684 -14.95 18.70 -18.14
CA MET A 684 -13.56 19.16 -18.27
C MET A 684 -12.84 18.46 -19.44
N LEU A 685 -13.09 17.16 -19.63
CA LEU A 685 -12.56 16.41 -20.77
C LEU A 685 -13.18 16.83 -22.09
N ALA A 686 -14.48 17.15 -22.12
CA ALA A 686 -15.10 17.74 -23.31
C ALA A 686 -14.44 19.08 -23.66
N PHE A 687 -14.10 19.90 -22.67
CA PHE A 687 -13.31 21.12 -22.86
C PHE A 687 -11.94 20.80 -23.48
N PHE A 688 -11.14 19.90 -22.90
CA PHE A 688 -9.84 19.53 -23.49
C PHE A 688 -9.94 18.95 -24.91
N ASN A 689 -10.96 18.10 -25.16
CA ASN A 689 -11.16 17.48 -26.47
C ASN A 689 -11.64 18.47 -27.53
N SER A 690 -12.40 19.51 -27.15
CA SER A 690 -12.80 20.57 -28.08
C SER A 690 -11.59 21.30 -28.68
N LEU A 691 -10.45 21.25 -28.00
CA LEU A 691 -9.18 21.84 -28.44
C LEU A 691 -8.44 20.93 -29.42
N GLY A 692 -8.59 19.60 -29.30
CA GLY A 692 -8.00 18.63 -30.22
C GLY A 692 -8.53 18.74 -31.66
N THR A 693 -9.77 19.20 -31.84
CA THR A 693 -10.32 19.54 -33.17
C THR A 693 -9.77 20.84 -33.77
N PHE A 694 -9.10 21.69 -32.98
CA PHE A 694 -8.45 22.92 -33.44
C PHE A 694 -6.93 22.79 -33.60
N ILE A 695 -6.34 21.66 -33.19
CA ILE A 695 -4.91 21.37 -33.28
C ILE A 695 -4.70 20.16 -34.22
N SER A 696 -5.32 20.21 -35.40
CA SER A 696 -4.86 19.44 -36.56
C SER A 696 -4.52 20.41 -37.69
N TYR A 697 -3.28 20.85 -37.74
CA TYR A 697 -2.60 21.31 -38.96
C TYR A 697 -1.11 21.06 -38.82
#